data_AF-A0A818A978-F1
#
_entry.id   AF-A0A818A978-F1
#
_cell.length_a   1.000
_cell.length_b   1.000
_cell.length_c   1.000
_cell.angle_alpha   90.00
_cell.angle_beta   90.00
_cell.angle_gamma   90.00
#
_symmetry.space_group_name_H-M   'P 1'
#
loop_
_entity.id
_entity.type
_entity.pdbx_description
1 polymer ?
#
loop_
_entity_poly.entity_id
_entity_poly.type
_entity_poly.pdbx_seq_one_letter_code
_entity_poly.pdbx_strand_id
1 'polypeptide(L)'
;MCDQTTSGNLFSFPPNSDSLVDCDIVPSWRTSIATEWNTRRAADKEKQTALFPLAMNPFGEDEILAMTEVLLSGRLTLGAEVEKAERKFSEFIGAPYAIMVNSGSSANLLAVSAITNKLRRVHCDPGDHVLVPAVCWSTSVFPLIQNGLCPVFVDVDPHTFNVTLTELERKLTSRVKAVMAVHVLGNSINMQQITEFINRHKLILIEDTCESLGSLCQTGIRSERKMLGTFGSFGTFSFYFSHHITSGEGGMVICNTEEDYNIVRCLRAHGWTRHLTNRQTIEEKYEDIDSRFLFVNMGYNFRPLEVQGAMLNVQLDKLHIFNTCRRDNLRRIKETLSRDDRFSRLMSLMEASDGVDPAWFGLGVLLNRVYAHQRLEFLQYLERNGIENRPIISGNFVRQPCVSAFCNDEHPENYPGAEAIHTRGFFIGIHQVPLDQTVINKLANVILAFPFSPYHVVVVTGSNGMLGKYIQDIVLERSSADGSIIKITSTTPLKIVTKDSEWIFLTRHDGDLCKIVTKDSEWIFLTRHDGDLCKVDDVKNIFKRFLPTRVVHCAAHLASIHEMSAKPVDFWLSNVTMNNNILQTGFEFQAWNGPIKVVSILSTVMFPNNAQFPIDASLIYDGPPHSASESYAYAKRSLGQLIQWYRKQHGCNFVSVLPGNFFGAYGDFNPKTAPLVNALIAKMENQREHDISGSLIMMGTGTPLRQVMYARDLANIVIWTLGNYNEDAPLVVAGQEVSIYQLAELVRDQVGFTGCLKFDGDIKYDGPFRRTSDTSSFEKFHPSFKLTLLPTAIKETLEWHRRNKLKQ
;
A
#
# COMPACT_ATOMS: atom_id res chain seq x y z
N MET A 1 100.87 -6.44 31.38
CA MET A 1 100.56 -6.62 32.82
C MET A 1 99.08 -6.96 32.92
N CYS A 2 98.81 -8.15 33.47
CA CYS A 2 97.56 -8.73 34.01
C CYS A 2 96.25 -8.63 33.21
N ASP A 3 95.63 -9.74 32.80
CA ASP A 3 94.82 -10.70 33.61
C ASP A 3 93.59 -10.04 34.25
N GLN A 4 92.39 -10.62 34.36
CA GLN A 4 91.71 -11.80 33.83
C GLN A 4 90.30 -11.77 34.47
N THR A 5 89.27 -12.33 33.79
CA THR A 5 88.01 -12.90 34.37
C THR A 5 86.98 -11.93 35.00
N THR A 6 85.65 -12.06 34.89
CA THR A 6 84.75 -13.20 34.62
C THR A 6 83.49 -12.76 33.87
N SER A 7 83.01 -13.65 33.01
CA SER A 7 81.74 -13.66 32.28
C SER A 7 80.71 -14.56 32.98
N GLY A 8 79.41 -14.29 32.74
CA GLY A 8 78.28 -15.16 33.08
C GLY A 8 77.11 -14.91 32.13
N ASN A 9 76.81 -15.90 31.28
CA ASN A 9 75.90 -15.91 30.13
C ASN A 9 74.40 -15.93 30.47
N LEU A 10 73.56 -15.70 29.42
CA LEU A 10 72.45 -16.56 28.88
C LEU A 10 71.37 -15.62 28.28
N PHE A 11 70.96 -15.60 27.00
CA PHE A 11 71.17 -16.41 25.80
C PHE A 11 71.03 -15.50 24.54
N SER A 12 71.90 -15.71 23.56
CA SER A 12 71.88 -15.13 22.21
C SER A 12 71.12 -16.03 21.23
N PHE A 13 70.31 -15.43 20.36
CA PHE A 13 69.66 -16.09 19.22
C PHE A 13 70.70 -16.59 18.19
N PRO A 14 70.52 -17.77 17.58
CA PRO A 14 71.38 -18.22 16.48
C PRO A 14 70.96 -17.55 15.15
N PRO A 15 71.91 -17.28 14.23
CA PRO A 15 71.58 -16.93 12.86
C PRO A 15 71.31 -18.23 12.09
N ASN A 16 70.11 -18.41 11.57
CA ASN A 16 69.83 -19.52 10.65
C ASN A 16 69.96 -19.06 9.21
N SER A 17 70.89 -19.74 8.55
CA SER A 17 71.22 -19.80 7.15
C SER A 17 70.03 -20.06 6.24
N ASP A 18 70.06 -19.42 5.07
CA ASP A 18 69.35 -19.85 3.87
C ASP A 18 69.61 -21.33 3.58
N SER A 19 68.56 -22.13 3.67
CA SER A 19 68.43 -23.37 2.92
C SER A 19 67.01 -23.43 2.39
N LEU A 20 66.89 -23.44 1.07
CA LEU A 20 65.69 -23.70 0.28
C LEU A 20 64.87 -24.83 0.93
N VAL A 21 63.71 -24.48 1.51
CA VAL A 21 62.68 -25.46 1.91
C VAL A 21 61.62 -25.45 0.84
N ASP A 22 61.37 -26.65 0.31
CA ASP A 22 60.36 -27.00 -0.67
C ASP A 22 59.02 -26.28 -0.49
N CYS A 23 58.50 -25.84 -1.64
CA CYS A 23 57.13 -25.43 -1.83
C CYS A 23 56.14 -26.56 -1.51
N ASP A 24 54.99 -26.17 -0.92
CA ASP A 24 53.70 -26.87 -1.00
C ASP A 24 53.48 -28.21 -0.27
N ILE A 25 53.82 -28.30 1.02
CA ILE A 25 53.15 -29.28 1.91
C ILE A 25 51.91 -28.64 2.53
N VAL A 26 50.74 -28.89 1.95
CA VAL A 26 49.45 -28.54 2.58
C VAL A 26 49.35 -29.30 3.93
N PRO A 27 49.15 -28.62 5.07
CA PRO A 27 49.01 -29.28 6.36
C PRO A 27 47.94 -30.38 6.34
N SER A 28 48.26 -31.57 6.84
CA SER A 28 47.38 -32.75 6.79
C SER A 28 45.99 -32.54 7.41
N TRP A 29 45.89 -31.65 8.40
CA TRP A 29 44.63 -31.28 9.03
C TRP A 29 43.70 -30.53 8.08
N ARG A 30 44.21 -29.71 7.14
CA ARG A 30 43.37 -28.96 6.19
C ARG A 30 42.61 -29.93 5.30
N THR A 31 43.31 -30.88 4.70
CA THR A 31 42.70 -31.93 3.88
C THR A 31 41.69 -32.77 4.67
N SER A 32 42.02 -33.09 5.93
CA SER A 32 41.13 -33.89 6.79
C SER A 32 39.82 -33.16 7.13
N ILE A 33 39.92 -31.88 7.51
CA ILE A 33 38.76 -31.03 7.83
C ILE A 33 37.91 -30.75 6.58
N ALA A 34 38.55 -30.44 5.45
CA ALA A 34 37.87 -30.26 4.17
C ALA A 34 37.09 -31.52 3.75
N THR A 35 37.73 -32.69 3.84
CA THR A 35 37.09 -33.98 3.52
C THR A 35 35.87 -34.22 4.41
N GLU A 36 36.03 -34.08 5.73
CA GLU A 36 34.94 -34.28 6.69
C GLU A 36 33.78 -33.29 6.45
N TRP A 37 34.09 -32.02 6.20
CA TRP A 37 33.09 -31.00 5.87
C TRP A 37 32.30 -31.39 4.62
N ASN A 38 32.99 -31.75 3.54
CA ASN A 38 32.38 -32.13 2.27
C ASN A 38 31.52 -33.38 2.40
N THR A 39 31.97 -34.39 3.15
CA THR A 39 31.18 -35.60 3.46
C THR A 39 29.87 -35.24 4.18
N ARG A 40 29.91 -34.37 5.19
CA ARG A 40 28.70 -33.92 5.90
C ARG A 40 27.76 -33.11 5.01
N ARG A 41 28.29 -32.22 4.17
CA ARG A 41 27.48 -31.39 3.26
C ARG A 41 26.82 -32.21 2.15
N ALA A 42 27.48 -33.27 1.66
CA ALA A 42 26.88 -34.19 0.69
C ALA A 42 25.64 -34.88 1.27
N ALA A 43 25.74 -35.38 2.52
CA ALA A 43 24.60 -36.00 3.21
C ALA A 43 23.44 -35.03 3.48
N ASP A 44 23.71 -33.73 3.67
CA ASP A 44 22.66 -32.71 3.87
C ASP A 44 21.93 -32.34 2.57
N LYS A 45 22.62 -32.34 1.42
CA LYS A 45 21.98 -32.11 0.11
C LYS A 45 20.91 -33.16 -0.20
N GLU A 46 21.13 -34.41 0.22
CA GLU A 46 20.16 -35.49 0.06
C GLU A 46 18.92 -35.34 0.97
N LYS A 47 19.03 -34.53 2.04
CA LYS A 47 17.94 -34.26 3.00
C LYS A 47 17.17 -32.98 2.71
N GLN A 48 17.62 -32.15 1.76
CA GLN A 48 16.98 -30.87 1.49
C GLN A 48 15.64 -31.09 0.77
N THR A 49 14.55 -30.92 1.51
CA THR A 49 13.18 -31.15 1.02
C THR A 49 12.52 -29.91 0.41
N ALA A 50 12.99 -28.71 0.79
CA ALA A 50 12.44 -27.46 0.29
C ALA A 50 12.87 -27.20 -1.16
N LEU A 51 11.88 -26.99 -2.04
CA LEU A 51 12.08 -26.58 -3.43
C LEU A 51 12.83 -25.24 -3.53
N PHE A 52 12.51 -24.30 -2.64
CA PHE A 52 13.00 -22.94 -2.68
C PHE A 52 13.12 -22.40 -1.24
N PRO A 53 14.25 -22.67 -0.55
CA PRO A 53 14.46 -22.22 0.82
C PRO A 53 14.66 -20.71 0.91
N LEU A 54 14.53 -20.14 2.11
CA LEU A 54 14.70 -18.71 2.33
C LEU A 54 16.15 -18.26 2.11
N ALA A 55 17.10 -19.09 2.51
CA ALA A 55 18.53 -18.90 2.29
C ALA A 55 19.19 -20.25 1.95
N MET A 56 20.16 -20.23 1.03
CA MET A 56 21.04 -21.37 0.80
C MET A 56 22.26 -21.26 1.71
N ASN A 57 22.92 -22.38 2.01
CA ASN A 57 24.15 -22.39 2.81
C ASN A 57 25.18 -21.39 2.25
N PRO A 58 25.54 -20.34 2.99
CA PRO A 58 26.33 -19.23 2.45
C PRO A 58 27.85 -19.42 2.56
N PHE A 59 28.31 -20.48 3.24
CA PHE A 59 29.74 -20.75 3.43
C PHE A 59 30.11 -22.19 3.07
N GLY A 60 31.38 -22.38 2.75
CA GLY A 60 31.94 -23.63 2.29
C GLY A 60 33.26 -23.96 2.96
N GLU A 61 34.06 -24.76 2.26
CA GLU A 61 35.36 -25.25 2.73
C GLU A 61 36.31 -24.13 3.16
N ASP A 62 36.44 -23.07 2.36
CA ASP A 62 37.35 -21.95 2.62
C ASP A 62 37.09 -21.29 3.98
N GLU A 63 35.83 -21.01 4.31
CA GLU A 63 35.44 -20.42 5.59
C GLU A 63 35.73 -21.36 6.76
N ILE A 64 35.46 -22.66 6.60
CA ILE A 64 35.72 -23.67 7.63
C ILE A 64 37.23 -23.77 7.91
N LEU A 65 38.06 -23.78 6.86
CA LEU A 65 39.51 -23.83 7.01
C LEU A 65 40.06 -22.56 7.66
N ALA A 66 39.56 -21.38 7.26
CA ALA A 66 39.96 -20.10 7.85
C ALA A 66 39.61 -20.02 9.35
N MET A 67 38.40 -20.45 9.74
CA MET A 67 38.02 -20.53 11.15
C MET A 67 38.87 -21.54 11.92
N THR A 68 39.17 -22.70 11.32
CA THR A 68 39.96 -23.76 11.96
C THR A 68 41.40 -23.30 12.23
N GLU A 69 41.99 -22.50 11.34
CA GLU A 69 43.31 -21.91 11.58
C GLU A 69 43.32 -21.08 12.88
N VAL A 70 42.28 -20.26 13.09
CA VAL A 70 42.15 -19.48 14.33
C VAL A 70 41.94 -20.39 15.54
N LEU A 71 41.12 -21.44 15.43
CA LEU A 71 40.93 -22.41 16.51
C LEU A 71 42.26 -23.08 16.92
N LEU A 72 43.07 -23.49 15.93
CA LEU A 72 44.37 -24.12 16.16
C LEU A 72 45.41 -23.14 16.73
N SER A 73 45.27 -21.83 16.49
CA SER A 73 46.13 -20.80 17.09
C SER A 73 45.89 -20.59 18.59
N GLY A 74 44.72 -20.97 19.12
CA GLY A 74 44.30 -20.71 20.50
C GLY A 74 43.92 -19.24 20.80
N ARG A 75 44.08 -18.31 19.86
CA ARG A 75 43.75 -16.88 20.05
C ARG A 75 42.33 -16.57 19.57
N LEU A 76 41.35 -16.79 20.44
CA LEU A 76 39.92 -16.65 20.07
C LEU A 76 39.34 -15.25 20.24
N THR A 77 39.95 -14.39 21.05
CA THR A 77 39.49 -13.02 21.27
C THR A 77 39.97 -12.10 20.15
N LEU A 78 39.21 -11.02 19.88
CA LEU A 78 39.54 -9.94 18.95
C LEU A 78 41.05 -9.67 18.82
N GLY A 79 41.55 -9.80 17.60
CA GLY A 79 42.93 -9.61 17.19
C GLY A 79 43.07 -9.30 15.69
N ALA A 80 44.08 -9.90 15.06
CA ALA A 80 44.52 -9.61 13.71
C ALA A 80 43.50 -9.94 12.62
N GLU A 81 42.73 -11.03 12.76
CA GLU A 81 41.73 -11.41 11.75
C GLU A 81 40.54 -10.46 11.75
N VAL A 82 40.09 -10.02 12.94
CA VAL A 82 39.05 -8.98 13.05
C VAL A 82 39.56 -7.64 12.51
N GLU A 83 40.78 -7.21 12.87
CA GLU A 83 41.35 -5.97 12.35
C GLU A 83 41.53 -5.99 10.82
N LYS A 84 41.90 -7.15 10.26
CA LYS A 84 41.97 -7.37 8.81
C LYS A 84 40.59 -7.28 8.16
N ALA A 85 39.57 -7.85 8.78
CA ALA A 85 38.20 -7.78 8.29
C ALA A 85 37.65 -6.34 8.35
N GLU A 86 37.94 -5.59 9.42
CA GLU A 86 37.61 -4.17 9.55
C GLU A 86 38.25 -3.36 8.41
N ARG A 87 39.55 -3.53 8.14
CA ARG A 87 40.23 -2.85 7.03
C ARG A 87 39.66 -3.22 5.66
N LYS A 88 39.53 -4.52 5.37
CA LYS A 88 38.93 -4.99 4.11
C LYS A 88 37.51 -4.44 3.90
N PHE A 89 36.70 -4.40 4.96
CA PHE A 89 35.34 -3.88 4.90
C PHE A 89 35.32 -2.37 4.63
N SER A 90 36.18 -1.60 5.32
CA SER A 90 36.37 -0.16 5.13
C SER A 90 36.77 0.16 3.69
N GLU A 91 37.74 -0.56 3.13
CA GLU A 91 38.18 -0.43 1.73
C GLU A 91 37.07 -0.79 0.75
N PHE A 92 36.36 -1.90 0.98
CA PHE A 92 35.28 -2.36 0.12
C PHE A 92 34.11 -1.36 0.06
N ILE A 93 33.71 -0.83 1.22
CA ILE A 93 32.53 0.03 1.31
C ILE A 93 32.83 1.50 0.97
N GLY A 94 34.10 1.90 1.04
CA GLY A 94 34.52 3.28 0.82
C GLY A 94 34.27 4.21 2.02
N ALA A 95 34.34 3.68 3.24
CA ALA A 95 34.26 4.46 4.48
C ALA A 95 35.62 4.43 5.21
N PRO A 96 36.07 5.52 5.85
CA PRO A 96 37.42 5.58 6.45
C PRO A 96 37.59 4.69 7.68
N TYR A 97 36.49 4.38 8.38
CA TYR A 97 36.53 3.60 9.61
C TYR A 97 35.43 2.53 9.64
N ALA A 98 35.80 1.32 10.05
CA ALA A 98 34.90 0.20 10.29
C ALA A 98 35.25 -0.49 11.61
N ILE A 99 34.23 -0.86 12.39
CA ILE A 99 34.35 -1.47 13.71
C ILE A 99 33.45 -2.71 13.77
N MET A 100 34.06 -3.90 13.82
CA MET A 100 33.31 -5.15 13.86
C MET A 100 32.75 -5.38 15.27
N VAL A 101 31.53 -5.90 15.34
CA VAL A 101 30.80 -6.22 16.57
C VAL A 101 30.16 -7.61 16.47
N ASN A 102 29.63 -8.10 17.59
CA ASN A 102 29.06 -9.45 17.68
C ASN A 102 27.71 -9.64 16.95
N SER A 103 26.98 -8.59 16.57
CA SER A 103 25.74 -8.67 15.78
C SER A 103 25.37 -7.33 15.14
N GLY A 104 24.52 -7.34 14.10
CA GLY A 104 23.95 -6.10 13.55
C GLY A 104 23.08 -5.32 14.55
N SER A 105 22.41 -6.01 15.47
CA SER A 105 21.66 -5.37 16.56
C SER A 105 22.56 -4.57 17.49
N SER A 106 23.73 -5.13 17.83
CA SER A 106 24.74 -4.42 18.61
C SER A 106 25.35 -3.27 17.82
N ALA A 107 25.46 -3.38 16.49
CA ALA A 107 25.91 -2.29 15.64
C ALA A 107 24.94 -1.09 15.70
N ASN A 108 23.64 -1.34 15.57
CA ASN A 108 22.59 -0.32 15.77
C ASN A 108 22.67 0.30 17.17
N LEU A 109 22.83 -0.54 18.20
CA LEU A 109 22.96 -0.04 19.58
C LEU A 109 24.18 0.86 19.77
N LEU A 110 25.33 0.50 19.22
CA LEU A 110 26.53 1.34 19.31
C LEU A 110 26.41 2.63 18.51
N ALA A 111 25.80 2.60 17.31
CA ALA A 111 25.55 3.81 16.52
C ALA A 111 24.65 4.79 17.30
N VAL A 112 23.58 4.30 17.91
CA VAL A 112 22.68 5.13 18.72
C VAL A 112 23.34 5.61 20.02
N SER A 113 24.11 4.74 20.68
CA SER A 113 24.86 5.10 21.89
C SER A 113 25.95 6.14 21.58
N ALA A 114 26.51 6.15 20.37
CA ALA A 114 27.48 7.14 19.94
C ALA A 114 26.83 8.51 19.71
N ILE A 115 25.67 8.57 19.03
CA ILE A 115 24.98 9.85 18.80
C ILE A 115 24.39 10.46 20.08
N THR A 116 24.20 9.67 21.14
CA THR A 116 23.77 10.16 22.47
C THR A 116 24.93 10.36 23.45
N ASN A 117 26.16 10.13 22.99
CA ASN A 117 27.33 10.23 23.84
C ASN A 117 27.67 11.70 24.13
N LYS A 118 27.70 12.08 25.40
CA LYS A 118 28.04 13.46 25.83
C LYS A 118 29.46 13.89 25.48
N LEU A 119 30.35 12.95 25.20
CA LEU A 119 31.71 13.23 24.75
C LEU A 119 31.79 13.51 23.24
N ARG A 120 30.72 13.23 22.50
CA ARG A 120 30.61 13.55 21.07
C ARG A 120 30.23 15.01 20.89
N ARG A 121 30.93 15.74 20.01
CA ARG A 121 30.70 17.17 19.77
C ARG A 121 29.27 17.50 19.32
N VAL A 122 28.71 16.69 18.43
CA VAL A 122 27.31 16.82 17.97
C VAL A 122 26.58 15.59 18.49
N HIS A 123 25.60 15.77 19.38
CA HIS A 123 24.87 14.65 19.97
C HIS A 123 23.38 14.97 20.08
N CYS A 124 22.58 13.92 20.27
CA CYS A 124 21.21 13.98 20.74
C CYS A 124 21.20 13.87 22.26
N ASP A 125 20.24 14.55 22.88
CA ASP A 125 19.95 14.46 24.30
C ASP A 125 18.75 13.53 24.55
N PRO A 126 18.64 12.96 25.76
CA PRO A 126 17.44 12.24 26.16
C PRO A 126 16.16 13.06 25.94
N GLY A 127 15.14 12.45 25.35
CA GLY A 127 13.89 13.08 24.96
C GLY A 127 13.88 13.67 23.53
N ASP A 128 15.01 13.70 22.83
CA ASP A 128 15.03 14.09 21.42
C ASP A 128 14.28 13.07 20.55
N HIS A 129 13.61 13.56 19.52
CA HIS A 129 12.83 12.73 18.61
C HIS A 129 13.72 12.21 17.46
N VAL A 130 13.52 10.94 17.11
CA VAL A 130 14.18 10.30 15.97
C VAL A 130 13.14 9.75 15.01
N LEU A 131 13.16 10.20 13.76
CA LEU A 131 12.27 9.66 12.74
C LEU A 131 12.74 8.25 12.36
N VAL A 132 11.81 7.29 12.35
CA VAL A 132 12.09 5.88 12.01
C VAL A 132 10.94 5.30 11.16
N PRO A 133 11.23 4.51 10.10
CA PRO A 133 10.19 3.87 9.30
C PRO A 133 9.26 2.97 10.13
N ALA A 134 7.96 2.97 9.82
CA ALA A 134 7.01 2.02 10.39
C ALA A 134 7.21 0.58 9.89
N VAL A 135 7.97 0.38 8.81
CA VAL A 135 8.47 -0.94 8.37
C VAL A 135 9.98 -0.98 8.63
N CYS A 136 10.36 -1.60 9.74
CA CYS A 136 11.74 -1.65 10.21
C CYS A 136 11.98 -2.93 11.02
N TRP A 137 13.23 -3.22 11.39
CA TRP A 137 13.50 -4.31 12.31
C TRP A 137 13.44 -3.83 13.76
N SER A 138 13.20 -4.76 14.68
CA SER A 138 13.03 -4.45 16.10
C SER A 138 14.21 -3.69 16.70
N THR A 139 15.43 -4.10 16.33
CA THR A 139 16.68 -3.48 16.81
C THR A 139 17.10 -2.25 16.02
N SER A 140 16.27 -1.76 15.09
CA SER A 140 16.35 -0.40 14.56
C SER A 140 15.69 0.61 15.51
N VAL A 141 14.70 0.16 16.31
CA VAL A 141 13.91 1.01 17.22
C VAL A 141 14.40 0.92 18.67
N PHE A 142 14.65 -0.28 19.17
CA PHE A 142 14.95 -0.49 20.59
C PHE A 142 16.16 0.30 21.09
N PRO A 143 17.26 0.43 20.34
CA PRO A 143 18.37 1.29 20.74
C PRO A 143 17.99 2.75 21.02
N LEU A 144 17.03 3.29 20.27
CA LEU A 144 16.54 4.67 20.46
C LEU A 144 15.95 4.81 21.86
N ILE A 145 15.02 3.90 22.21
CA ILE A 145 14.35 3.88 23.51
C ILE A 145 15.35 3.61 24.64
N GLN A 146 16.27 2.65 24.45
CA GLN A 146 17.29 2.28 25.43
C GLN A 146 18.25 3.42 25.76
N ASN A 147 18.49 4.34 24.83
CA ASN A 147 19.31 5.53 25.04
C ASN A 147 18.47 6.79 25.37
N GLY A 148 17.20 6.62 25.73
CA GLY A 148 16.32 7.70 26.17
C GLY A 148 15.82 8.62 25.06
N LEU A 149 15.97 8.24 23.78
CA LEU A 149 15.40 8.95 22.64
C LEU A 149 13.94 8.53 22.41
N CYS A 150 13.18 9.37 21.71
CA CYS A 150 11.78 9.13 21.38
C CYS A 150 11.65 8.75 19.89
N PRO A 151 11.35 7.47 19.56
CA PRO A 151 11.04 7.10 18.18
C PRO A 151 9.76 7.79 17.71
N VAL A 152 9.78 8.37 16.52
CA VAL A 152 8.61 8.93 15.83
C VAL A 152 8.46 8.19 14.51
N PHE A 153 7.38 7.41 14.39
CA PHE A 153 7.19 6.60 13.21
C PHE A 153 6.80 7.44 12.00
N VAL A 154 7.32 7.07 10.84
CA VAL A 154 6.98 7.62 9.53
C VAL A 154 6.48 6.51 8.60
N ASP A 155 5.47 6.81 7.78
CA ASP A 155 4.92 5.81 6.86
C ASP A 155 5.88 5.53 5.70
N VAL A 156 5.64 4.44 5.00
CA VAL A 156 6.44 3.98 3.86
C VAL A 156 5.63 3.96 2.58
N ASP A 157 6.33 4.02 1.45
CA ASP A 157 5.72 3.70 0.17
C ASP A 157 5.56 2.17 0.04
N PRO A 158 4.33 1.65 -0.18
CA PRO A 158 4.09 0.21 -0.32
C PRO A 158 4.70 -0.41 -1.59
N HIS A 159 5.20 0.36 -2.55
CA HIS A 159 5.87 -0.17 -3.74
C HIS A 159 7.37 -0.39 -3.52
N THR A 160 8.02 0.56 -2.86
CA THR A 160 9.47 0.51 -2.57
C THR A 160 9.78 -0.05 -1.17
N PHE A 161 8.76 -0.15 -0.30
CA PHE A 161 8.81 -0.49 1.13
C PHE A 161 9.64 0.45 2.01
N ASN A 162 10.10 1.57 1.45
CA ASN A 162 10.95 2.54 2.13
C ASN A 162 10.20 3.86 2.36
N VAL A 163 10.73 4.69 3.27
CA VAL A 163 10.14 5.99 3.58
C VAL A 163 10.20 6.94 2.39
N THR A 164 9.27 7.90 2.36
CA THR A 164 9.28 8.99 1.36
C THR A 164 9.70 10.30 2.02
N LEU A 165 10.27 11.21 1.23
CA LEU A 165 10.66 12.54 1.72
C LEU A 165 9.44 13.31 2.26
N THR A 166 8.28 13.20 1.60
CA THR A 166 7.02 13.81 2.04
C THR A 166 6.62 13.37 3.44
N GLU A 167 6.76 12.08 3.76
CA GLU A 167 6.42 11.57 5.09
C GLU A 167 7.41 12.03 6.18
N LEU A 168 8.69 12.16 5.84
CA LEU A 168 9.70 12.75 6.74
C LEU A 168 9.38 14.22 7.04
N GLU A 169 9.08 15.02 6.00
CA GLU A 169 8.72 16.44 6.13
C GLU A 169 7.45 16.62 6.97
N ARG A 170 6.44 15.76 6.77
CA ARG A 170 5.17 15.79 7.51
C ARG A 170 5.33 15.59 9.02
N LYS A 171 6.30 14.78 9.45
CA LYS A 171 6.55 14.45 10.86
C LYS A 171 7.67 15.28 11.49
N LEU A 172 8.32 16.14 10.71
CA LEU A 172 9.39 17.00 11.20
C LEU A 172 8.88 18.03 12.21
N THR A 173 9.57 18.14 13.33
CA THR A 173 9.35 19.18 14.34
C THR A 173 10.69 19.68 14.88
N SER A 174 10.70 20.74 15.70
CA SER A 174 11.93 21.24 16.32
C SER A 174 12.59 20.25 17.30
N ARG A 175 11.84 19.25 17.77
CA ARG A 175 12.33 18.15 18.63
C ARG A 175 13.04 17.04 17.86
N VAL A 176 12.83 16.95 16.54
CA VAL A 176 13.51 15.95 15.70
C VAL A 176 14.97 16.33 15.57
N LYS A 177 15.88 15.44 15.99
CA LYS A 177 17.33 15.63 15.90
C LYS A 177 18.04 14.60 15.04
N ALA A 178 17.41 13.45 14.81
CA ALA A 178 17.99 12.40 13.98
C ALA A 178 16.96 11.67 13.13
N VAL A 179 17.47 10.94 12.14
CA VAL A 179 16.71 10.00 11.31
C VAL A 179 17.45 8.66 11.32
N MET A 180 16.71 7.59 11.62
CA MET A 180 17.15 6.21 11.46
C MET A 180 16.59 5.69 10.13
N ALA A 181 17.39 5.77 9.06
CA ALA A 181 17.01 5.24 7.75
C ALA A 181 17.20 3.72 7.75
N VAL A 182 16.18 2.96 7.35
CA VAL A 182 16.25 1.50 7.27
C VAL A 182 16.11 1.10 5.80
N HIS A 183 17.11 0.39 5.30
CA HIS A 183 17.21 0.01 3.89
C HIS A 183 16.62 -1.38 3.66
N VAL A 184 15.28 -1.41 3.58
CA VAL A 184 14.45 -2.63 3.57
C VAL A 184 14.78 -3.53 2.38
N LEU A 185 15.07 -4.81 2.64
CA LEU A 185 15.30 -5.87 1.66
C LEU A 185 16.33 -5.55 0.54
N GLY A 186 17.27 -4.64 0.79
CA GLY A 186 18.29 -4.24 -0.18
C GLY A 186 18.02 -2.90 -0.85
N ASN A 187 16.82 -2.36 -0.73
CA ASN A 187 16.46 -1.07 -1.31
C ASN A 187 16.52 0.05 -0.26
N SER A 188 16.41 1.31 -0.68
CA SER A 188 16.46 2.48 0.20
C SER A 188 15.53 3.58 -0.30
N ILE A 189 15.31 4.62 0.50
CA ILE A 189 14.87 5.92 -0.03
C ILE A 189 15.96 6.49 -0.95
N ASN A 190 15.60 7.36 -1.89
CA ASN A 190 16.59 8.13 -2.64
C ASN A 190 17.55 8.88 -1.69
N MET A 191 18.80 8.43 -1.65
CA MET A 191 19.78 8.92 -0.67
C MET A 191 20.28 10.34 -0.97
N GLN A 192 20.13 10.83 -2.20
CA GLN A 192 20.37 12.24 -2.50
C GLN A 192 19.35 13.11 -1.78
N GLN A 193 18.07 12.80 -1.93
CA GLN A 193 16.97 13.57 -1.31
C GLN A 193 17.06 13.57 0.22
N ILE A 194 17.33 12.42 0.83
CA ILE A 194 17.47 12.36 2.29
C ILE A 194 18.69 13.15 2.76
N THR A 195 19.83 13.08 2.07
CA THR A 195 21.04 13.81 2.48
C THR A 195 20.81 15.32 2.41
N GLU A 196 20.11 15.81 1.38
CA GLU A 196 19.71 17.22 1.27
C GLU A 196 18.78 17.64 2.41
N PHE A 197 17.79 16.80 2.77
CA PHE A 197 16.89 17.03 3.91
C PHE A 197 17.65 17.09 5.24
N ILE A 198 18.52 16.11 5.49
CA ILE A 198 19.33 16.03 6.71
C ILE A 198 20.22 17.27 6.86
N ASN A 199 20.88 17.70 5.78
CA ASN A 199 21.74 18.89 5.79
C ASN A 199 20.94 20.18 6.01
N ARG A 200 19.78 20.33 5.34
CA ARG A 200 18.90 21.49 5.48
C ARG A 200 18.43 21.68 6.92
N HIS A 201 18.11 20.59 7.60
CA HIS A 201 17.56 20.60 8.95
C HIS A 201 18.61 20.32 10.05
N LYS A 202 19.88 20.14 9.68
CA LYS A 202 21.00 19.85 10.59
C LYS A 202 20.73 18.65 11.48
N LEU A 203 20.17 17.60 10.90
CA LEU A 203 19.87 16.34 11.60
C LEU A 203 21.07 15.39 11.56
N ILE A 204 21.07 14.41 12.46
CA ILE A 204 21.98 13.26 12.38
C ILE A 204 21.30 12.15 11.58
N LEU A 205 22.02 11.52 10.65
CA LEU A 205 21.55 10.35 9.91
C LEU A 205 22.29 9.10 10.38
N ILE A 206 21.53 8.09 10.78
CA ILE A 206 22.01 6.71 10.97
C ILE A 206 21.38 5.86 9.87
N GLU A 207 22.19 5.05 9.20
CA GLU A 207 21.73 4.10 8.19
C GLU A 207 21.80 2.67 8.73
N ASP A 208 20.64 2.03 8.87
CA ASP A 208 20.51 0.59 9.07
C ASP A 208 20.58 -0.12 7.73
N THR A 209 21.77 -0.61 7.43
CA THR A 209 22.14 -1.27 6.16
C THR A 209 22.26 -2.79 6.35
N CYS A 210 21.68 -3.35 7.42
CA CYS A 210 21.76 -4.78 7.71
C CYS A 210 21.27 -5.64 6.53
N GLU A 211 20.17 -5.24 5.88
CA GLU A 211 19.60 -5.97 4.74
C GLU A 211 20.06 -5.47 3.36
N SER A 212 21.12 -4.65 3.25
CA SER A 212 21.43 -3.96 1.97
C SER A 212 22.92 -3.79 1.67
N LEU A 213 23.75 -4.70 2.19
CA LEU A 213 25.18 -4.70 1.92
C LEU A 213 25.49 -4.85 0.41
N GLY A 214 26.12 -3.82 -0.16
CA GLY A 214 26.49 -3.76 -1.58
C GLY A 214 25.40 -3.23 -2.51
N SER A 215 24.32 -2.67 -1.95
CA SER A 215 23.43 -1.76 -2.66
C SER A 215 24.10 -0.43 -2.90
N LEU A 216 23.83 0.17 -4.05
CA LEU A 216 24.37 1.47 -4.46
C LEU A 216 23.24 2.49 -4.59
N CYS A 217 23.52 3.76 -4.28
CA CYS A 217 22.62 4.86 -4.58
C CYS A 217 23.37 6.02 -5.23
N GLN A 218 22.71 6.70 -6.16
CA GLN A 218 23.23 7.87 -6.83
C GLN A 218 23.42 9.04 -5.85
N THR A 219 24.46 9.83 -6.06
CA THR A 219 24.71 11.07 -5.30
C THR A 219 24.23 12.31 -6.08
N GLY A 220 24.30 13.49 -5.46
CA GLY A 220 24.04 14.76 -6.16
C GLY A 220 25.03 15.08 -7.30
N ILE A 221 26.09 14.27 -7.48
CA ILE A 221 27.05 14.41 -8.57
C ILE A 221 26.68 13.41 -9.67
N ARG A 222 26.49 13.92 -10.90
CA ARG A 222 26.10 13.10 -12.05
C ARG A 222 27.12 11.97 -12.27
N SER A 223 26.61 10.74 -12.39
CA SER A 223 27.38 9.50 -12.61
C SER A 223 28.18 8.97 -11.41
N GLU A 224 28.11 9.60 -10.23
CA GLU A 224 28.69 9.04 -8.99
C GLU A 224 27.63 8.18 -8.27
N ARG A 225 28.05 7.01 -7.78
CA ARG A 225 27.27 6.16 -6.89
C ARG A 225 28.08 5.83 -5.65
N LYS A 226 27.43 5.81 -4.50
CA LYS A 226 28.01 5.38 -3.24
C LYS A 226 27.25 4.19 -2.68
N MET A 227 27.94 3.38 -1.88
CA MET A 227 27.31 2.26 -1.18
C MET A 227 26.43 2.78 -0.04
N LEU A 228 25.28 2.13 0.14
CA LEU A 228 24.42 2.41 1.29
C LEU A 228 25.20 2.20 2.59
N GLY A 229 24.89 2.99 3.61
CA GLY A 229 25.63 3.10 4.87
C GLY A 229 26.69 4.19 4.91
N THR A 230 27.06 4.80 3.77
CA THR A 230 28.14 5.80 3.68
C THR A 230 27.65 7.25 3.55
N PHE A 231 26.35 7.49 3.61
CA PHE A 231 25.73 8.82 3.49
C PHE A 231 25.56 9.48 4.86
N GLY A 232 25.29 8.69 5.91
CA GLY A 232 25.05 9.15 7.28
C GLY A 232 26.31 9.36 8.12
N SER A 233 26.09 9.70 9.39
CA SER A 233 27.17 9.70 10.41
C SER A 233 27.63 8.27 10.73
N PHE A 234 26.69 7.33 10.72
CA PHE A 234 26.92 5.93 10.98
C PHE A 234 26.16 5.06 9.98
N GLY A 235 26.80 3.98 9.53
CA GLY A 235 26.17 2.88 8.82
C GLY A 235 26.35 1.57 9.59
N THR A 236 25.33 0.74 9.64
CA THR A 236 25.36 -0.53 10.39
C THR A 236 25.04 -1.73 9.50
N PHE A 237 25.71 -2.85 9.78
CA PHE A 237 25.62 -4.06 8.96
C PHE A 237 25.50 -5.29 9.85
N SER A 238 24.90 -6.35 9.30
CA SER A 238 24.71 -7.64 9.94
C SER A 238 25.35 -8.74 9.11
N PHE A 239 25.98 -9.69 9.79
CA PHE A 239 26.61 -10.89 9.23
C PHE A 239 25.97 -12.17 9.79
N TYR A 240 24.70 -12.07 10.17
CA TYR A 240 23.90 -13.23 10.54
C TYR A 240 23.76 -14.19 9.34
N PHE A 241 23.57 -15.48 9.61
CA PHE A 241 23.52 -16.57 8.63
C PHE A 241 22.78 -16.25 7.31
N SER A 242 21.60 -15.61 7.37
CA SER A 242 20.77 -15.38 6.17
C SER A 242 21.14 -14.13 5.35
N HIS A 243 22.13 -13.35 5.76
CA HIS A 243 22.47 -12.06 5.15
C HIS A 243 23.35 -12.21 3.90
N HIS A 244 23.70 -11.09 3.26
CA HIS A 244 24.49 -11.08 2.01
C HIS A 244 25.81 -11.85 2.15
N ILE A 245 26.44 -11.74 3.32
CA ILE A 245 27.57 -12.54 3.78
C ILE A 245 27.37 -12.87 5.26
N THR A 246 28.13 -13.82 5.79
CA THR A 246 27.96 -14.28 7.16
C THR A 246 29.28 -14.49 7.90
N SER A 247 29.23 -14.33 9.22
CA SER A 247 30.24 -14.82 10.18
C SER A 247 29.61 -15.74 11.23
N GLY A 248 28.51 -16.41 10.87
CA GLY A 248 27.57 -17.07 11.78
C GLY A 248 26.67 -16.05 12.48
N GLU A 249 27.27 -15.33 13.43
CA GLU A 249 26.76 -14.11 14.04
C GLU A 249 27.79 -12.99 13.79
N GLY A 250 27.34 -11.74 13.70
CA GLY A 250 28.28 -10.62 13.54
C GLY A 250 27.61 -9.34 13.05
N GLY A 251 28.32 -8.24 13.17
CA GLY A 251 27.93 -6.97 12.57
C GLY A 251 29.10 -6.02 12.41
N MET A 252 28.85 -4.88 11.79
CA MET A 252 29.83 -3.82 11.57
C MET A 252 29.19 -2.46 11.78
N VAL A 253 29.93 -1.54 12.40
CA VAL A 253 29.61 -0.11 12.40
C VAL A 253 30.65 0.60 11.54
N ILE A 254 30.21 1.44 10.61
CA ILE A 254 31.10 2.36 9.88
C ILE A 254 30.81 3.81 10.30
N CYS A 255 31.82 4.66 10.21
CA CYS A 255 31.71 6.09 10.50
C CYS A 255 32.78 6.88 9.74
N ASN A 256 32.65 8.20 9.76
CA ASN A 256 33.46 9.10 8.93
C ASN A 256 34.57 9.84 9.70
N THR A 257 34.50 9.90 11.03
CA THR A 257 35.41 10.71 11.84
C THR A 257 36.19 9.86 12.83
N GLU A 258 37.41 10.27 13.15
CA GLU A 258 38.23 9.61 14.17
C GLU A 258 37.60 9.72 15.58
N GLU A 259 36.87 10.81 15.85
CA GLU A 259 36.08 10.98 17.07
C GLU A 259 35.04 9.86 17.21
N ASP A 260 34.21 9.66 16.18
CA ASP A 260 33.20 8.60 16.15
C ASP A 260 33.83 7.21 16.22
N TYR A 261 34.94 7.00 15.51
CA TYR A 261 35.70 5.75 15.55
C TYR A 261 36.17 5.40 16.96
N ASN A 262 36.76 6.37 17.67
CA ASN A 262 37.22 6.19 19.05
C ASN A 262 36.05 5.95 20.01
N ILE A 263 34.97 6.72 19.89
CA ILE A 263 33.77 6.52 20.73
C ILE A 263 33.23 5.09 20.53
N VAL A 264 33.01 4.65 19.31
CA VAL A 264 32.45 3.31 19.02
C VAL A 264 33.39 2.20 19.49
N ARG A 265 34.71 2.32 19.30
CA ARG A 265 35.68 1.32 19.81
C ARG A 265 35.70 1.26 21.34
N CYS A 266 35.60 2.41 22.00
CA CYS A 266 35.49 2.51 23.45
C CYS A 266 34.23 1.78 23.94
N LEU A 267 33.07 2.13 23.37
CA LEU A 267 31.78 1.57 23.73
C LEU A 267 31.68 0.07 23.45
N ARG A 268 32.32 -0.44 22.38
CA ARG A 268 32.34 -1.87 22.05
C ARG A 268 32.99 -2.73 23.14
N ALA A 269 33.99 -2.17 23.84
CA ALA A 269 34.86 -2.91 24.75
C ALA A 269 35.02 -2.20 26.10
N HIS A 270 34.07 -2.42 26.99
CA HIS A 270 34.02 -2.00 28.40
C HIS A 270 34.08 -0.50 28.67
N GLY A 271 34.16 0.35 27.65
CA GLY A 271 34.35 1.79 27.84
C GLY A 271 35.81 2.16 28.16
N TRP A 272 36.78 1.28 27.87
CA TRP A 272 38.19 1.50 28.17
C TRP A 272 38.99 2.13 27.03
N THR A 273 40.25 2.48 27.29
CA THR A 273 41.14 3.18 26.35
C THR A 273 41.98 2.25 25.45
N ARG A 274 42.01 0.94 25.71
CA ARG A 274 43.00 0.00 25.14
C ARG A 274 43.10 -0.01 23.61
N HIS A 275 42.01 0.32 22.93
CA HIS A 275 41.88 0.28 21.49
C HIS A 275 41.63 1.67 20.87
N LEU A 276 41.93 2.75 21.57
CA LEU A 276 41.74 4.11 21.04
C LEU A 276 42.97 4.57 20.28
N THR A 277 42.80 5.35 19.21
CA THR A 277 43.91 5.95 18.46
C THR A 277 44.63 7.03 19.28
N ASN A 278 43.89 7.73 20.14
CA ASN A 278 44.38 8.77 21.04
C ASN A 278 44.66 8.27 22.47
N ARG A 279 44.93 6.96 22.63
CA ARG A 279 45.12 6.28 23.91
C ARG A 279 46.14 6.98 24.82
N GLN A 280 47.34 7.28 24.30
CA GLN A 280 48.43 7.87 25.08
C GLN A 280 48.01 9.22 25.70
N THR A 281 47.42 10.10 24.89
CA THR A 281 46.94 11.42 25.33
C THR A 281 45.86 11.36 26.39
N ILE A 282 45.07 10.28 26.44
CA ILE A 282 44.08 10.07 27.49
C ILE A 282 44.75 9.53 28.75
N GLU A 283 45.65 8.55 28.63
CA GLU A 283 46.35 7.94 29.75
C GLU A 283 47.21 8.95 30.52
N GLU A 284 47.87 9.88 29.81
CA GLU A 284 48.63 11.00 30.40
C GLU A 284 47.78 11.97 31.24
N LYS A 285 46.45 12.01 31.03
CA LYS A 285 45.55 12.86 31.84
C LYS A 285 45.10 12.21 33.13
N TYR A 286 45.29 10.89 33.26
CA TYR A 286 44.79 10.06 34.37
C TYR A 286 45.90 9.14 34.88
N GLU A 287 47.08 9.73 35.17
CA GLU A 287 48.28 8.99 35.58
C GLU A 287 48.11 8.22 36.91
N ASP A 288 47.12 8.60 37.72
CA ASP A 288 46.77 7.97 39.00
C ASP A 288 45.94 6.69 38.84
N ILE A 289 45.45 6.40 37.63
CA ILE A 289 44.64 5.21 37.31
C ILE A 289 45.47 4.25 36.45
N ASP A 290 45.48 2.96 36.82
CA ASP A 290 46.11 1.92 35.99
C ASP A 290 45.48 1.88 34.60
N SER A 291 46.28 2.21 33.58
CA SER A 291 45.84 2.32 32.20
C SER A 291 45.22 1.03 31.63
N ARG A 292 45.51 -0.13 32.21
CA ARG A 292 44.87 -1.41 31.84
C ARG A 292 43.38 -1.42 32.18
N PHE A 293 42.95 -0.65 33.17
CA PHE A 293 41.58 -0.56 33.67
C PHE A 293 41.07 0.89 33.70
N LEU A 294 41.58 1.74 32.82
CA LEU A 294 41.09 3.11 32.64
C LEU A 294 39.81 3.10 31.79
N PHE A 295 38.68 3.37 32.44
CA PHE A 295 37.35 3.46 31.82
C PHE A 295 36.95 4.93 31.66
N VAL A 296 36.77 5.38 30.41
CA VAL A 296 36.47 6.78 30.07
C VAL A 296 35.08 6.97 29.49
N ASN A 297 34.32 5.88 29.32
CA ASN A 297 32.97 5.90 28.78
C ASN A 297 32.11 4.78 29.41
N MET A 298 30.79 4.86 29.23
CA MET A 298 29.87 3.79 29.63
C MET A 298 29.74 2.78 28.48
N GLY A 299 30.61 1.77 28.47
CA GLY A 299 30.67 0.78 27.40
C GLY A 299 29.94 -0.53 27.66
N TYR A 300 30.06 -1.42 26.69
CA TYR A 300 29.50 -2.77 26.62
C TYR A 300 30.60 -3.79 26.33
N ASN A 301 30.27 -5.08 26.25
CA ASN A 301 31.15 -6.07 25.67
C ASN A 301 30.51 -6.69 24.42
N PHE A 302 30.62 -5.98 23.29
CA PHE A 302 30.11 -6.41 21.99
C PHE A 302 31.22 -6.79 21.01
N ARG A 303 32.40 -7.13 21.54
CA ARG A 303 33.53 -7.61 20.72
C ARG A 303 33.13 -8.90 19.99
N PRO A 304 33.47 -9.04 18.69
CA PRO A 304 33.39 -10.31 18.00
C PRO A 304 34.51 -11.26 18.46
N LEU A 305 34.39 -12.52 18.05
CA LEU A 305 35.46 -13.51 18.15
C LEU A 305 36.37 -13.46 16.93
N GLU A 306 37.61 -13.90 17.10
CA GLU A 306 38.61 -13.92 16.04
C GLU A 306 38.23 -14.88 14.90
N VAL A 307 37.54 -15.98 15.23
CA VAL A 307 36.99 -16.92 14.24
C VAL A 307 35.97 -16.25 13.31
N GLN A 308 35.19 -15.28 13.82
CA GLN A 308 34.23 -14.53 13.02
C GLN A 308 34.94 -13.59 12.05
N GLY A 309 36.05 -12.97 12.48
CA GLY A 309 36.91 -12.15 11.62
C GLY A 309 37.50 -12.96 10.46
N ALA A 310 38.03 -14.16 10.75
CA ALA A 310 38.61 -15.04 9.74
C ALA A 310 37.58 -15.50 8.69
N MET A 311 36.38 -15.88 9.14
CA MET A 311 35.28 -16.24 8.25
C MET A 311 34.87 -15.04 7.36
N LEU A 312 34.73 -13.85 7.96
CA LEU A 312 34.32 -12.64 7.25
C LEU A 312 35.35 -12.23 6.18
N ASN A 313 36.65 -12.40 6.47
CA ASN A 313 37.73 -12.12 5.52
C ASN A 313 37.60 -12.91 4.21
N VAL A 314 37.13 -14.16 4.28
CA VAL A 314 36.88 -15.02 3.12
C VAL A 314 35.57 -14.62 2.42
N GLN A 315 34.53 -14.36 3.19
CA GLN A 315 33.21 -14.01 2.66
C GLN A 315 33.20 -12.68 1.91
N LEU A 316 33.99 -11.69 2.36
CA LEU A 316 34.12 -10.39 1.69
C LEU A 316 34.63 -10.53 0.25
N ASP A 317 35.52 -11.49 -0.01
CA ASP A 317 36.04 -11.74 -1.36
C ASP A 317 34.94 -12.27 -2.31
N LYS A 318 33.90 -12.90 -1.76
CA LYS A 318 32.76 -13.51 -2.49
C LYS A 318 31.57 -12.57 -2.67
N LEU A 319 31.49 -11.48 -1.90
CA LEU A 319 30.32 -10.60 -1.83
C LEU A 319 29.89 -10.03 -3.19
N HIS A 320 30.84 -9.62 -4.03
CA HIS A 320 30.53 -9.06 -5.36
C HIS A 320 29.82 -10.09 -6.27
N ILE A 321 30.24 -11.36 -6.22
CA ILE A 321 29.61 -12.48 -6.96
C ILE A 321 28.21 -12.72 -6.41
N PHE A 322 28.07 -12.81 -5.09
CA PHE A 322 26.79 -13.04 -4.43
C PHE A 322 25.75 -11.99 -4.81
N ASN A 323 26.14 -10.72 -4.78
CA ASN A 323 25.24 -9.61 -5.11
C ASN A 323 24.89 -9.57 -6.61
N THR A 324 25.83 -9.94 -7.47
CA THR A 324 25.56 -10.08 -8.91
C THR A 324 24.55 -11.19 -9.18
N CYS A 325 24.71 -12.35 -8.52
CA CYS A 325 23.78 -13.46 -8.64
C CYS A 325 22.37 -13.09 -8.15
N ARG A 326 22.27 -12.41 -6.99
CA ARG A 326 20.98 -11.95 -6.44
C ARG A 326 20.24 -11.02 -7.42
N ARG A 327 20.96 -10.07 -8.03
CA ARG A 327 20.41 -9.17 -9.07
C ARG A 327 19.92 -9.93 -10.29
N ASP A 328 20.75 -10.84 -10.83
CA ASP A 328 20.39 -11.62 -12.02
C ASP A 328 19.21 -12.56 -11.75
N ASN A 329 19.20 -13.26 -10.61
CA ASN A 329 18.12 -14.14 -10.21
C ASN A 329 16.79 -13.39 -10.12
N LEU A 330 16.77 -12.21 -9.49
CA LEU A 330 15.52 -11.45 -9.35
C LEU A 330 15.01 -10.99 -10.70
N ARG A 331 15.91 -10.50 -11.57
CA ARG A 331 15.58 -10.12 -12.95
C ARG A 331 14.92 -11.27 -13.69
N ARG A 332 15.52 -12.46 -13.66
CA ARG A 332 15.03 -13.66 -14.36
C ARG A 332 13.72 -14.19 -13.78
N ILE A 333 13.53 -14.14 -12.46
CA ILE A 333 12.26 -14.51 -11.82
C ILE A 333 11.16 -13.53 -12.23
N LYS A 334 11.43 -12.22 -12.15
CA LYS A 334 10.49 -11.16 -12.57
C LYS A 334 10.08 -11.33 -14.03
N GLU A 335 11.04 -11.54 -14.93
CA GLU A 335 10.79 -11.81 -16.35
C GLU A 335 9.93 -13.05 -16.56
N THR A 336 10.17 -14.12 -15.79
CA THR A 336 9.40 -15.37 -15.92
C THR A 336 7.96 -15.22 -15.42
N LEU A 337 7.76 -14.59 -14.27
CA LEU A 337 6.42 -14.32 -13.72
C LEU A 337 5.61 -13.39 -14.64
N SER A 338 6.27 -12.38 -15.22
CA SER A 338 5.62 -11.38 -16.08
C SER A 338 5.18 -11.91 -17.44
N ARG A 339 5.57 -13.15 -17.83
CA ARG A 339 5.07 -13.80 -19.05
C ARG A 339 3.61 -14.23 -18.96
N ASP A 340 3.07 -14.32 -17.75
CA ASP A 340 1.67 -14.63 -17.50
C ASP A 340 0.92 -13.35 -17.10
N ASP A 341 -0.03 -12.91 -17.92
CA ASP A 341 -0.85 -11.71 -17.68
C ASP A 341 -1.70 -11.78 -16.40
N ARG A 342 -1.80 -12.96 -15.76
CA ARG A 342 -2.40 -13.08 -14.43
C ARG A 342 -1.51 -12.45 -13.36
N PHE A 343 -0.19 -12.48 -13.51
CA PHE A 343 0.74 -12.00 -12.49
C PHE A 343 0.42 -10.58 -12.01
N SER A 344 0.33 -9.62 -12.94
CA SER A 344 0.03 -8.21 -12.65
C SER A 344 -1.35 -7.98 -12.04
N ARG A 345 -2.29 -8.90 -12.24
CA ARG A 345 -3.62 -8.87 -11.59
C ARG A 345 -3.55 -9.40 -10.17
N LEU A 346 -2.74 -10.42 -9.93
CA LEU A 346 -2.63 -11.12 -8.65
C LEU A 346 -1.76 -10.37 -7.63
N MET A 347 -0.61 -9.84 -8.05
CA MET A 347 0.40 -9.28 -7.16
C MET A 347 1.41 -8.38 -7.88
N SER A 348 2.20 -7.64 -7.11
CA SER A 348 3.35 -6.86 -7.58
C SER A 348 4.62 -7.28 -6.83
N LEU A 349 5.79 -7.05 -7.44
CA LEU A 349 7.07 -7.14 -6.75
C LEU A 349 7.45 -5.78 -6.19
N MET A 350 8.28 -5.78 -5.16
CA MET A 350 8.97 -4.59 -4.67
C MET A 350 9.75 -3.93 -5.80
N GLU A 351 9.64 -2.61 -5.90
CA GLU A 351 10.32 -1.80 -6.90
C GLU A 351 11.56 -1.15 -6.31
N ALA A 352 12.61 -0.99 -7.13
CA ALA A 352 13.77 -0.22 -6.75
C ALA A 352 13.39 1.27 -6.71
N SER A 353 13.84 1.98 -5.69
CA SER A 353 13.59 3.42 -5.61
C SER A 353 14.43 4.17 -6.65
N ASP A 354 13.99 5.36 -7.04
CA ASP A 354 14.71 6.20 -7.99
C ASP A 354 16.17 6.44 -7.57
N GLY A 355 17.09 6.13 -8.48
CA GLY A 355 18.53 6.29 -8.26
C GLY A 355 19.20 5.19 -7.43
N VAL A 356 18.47 4.15 -7.02
CA VAL A 356 18.99 3.01 -6.25
C VAL A 356 19.26 1.82 -7.17
N ASP A 357 20.37 1.12 -6.93
CA ASP A 357 20.73 -0.18 -7.52
C ASP A 357 20.84 -1.24 -6.40
N PRO A 358 19.72 -1.88 -6.05
CA PRO A 358 19.64 -2.77 -4.90
C PRO A 358 20.44 -4.07 -5.08
N ALA A 359 21.22 -4.42 -4.06
CA ALA A 359 21.61 -5.80 -3.80
C ALA A 359 20.49 -6.48 -3.00
N TRP A 360 19.57 -7.14 -3.69
CA TRP A 360 18.35 -7.69 -3.09
C TRP A 360 18.62 -8.72 -1.99
N PHE A 361 18.08 -8.48 -0.79
CA PHE A 361 18.13 -9.44 0.32
C PHE A 361 17.12 -10.58 0.13
N GLY A 362 15.94 -10.24 -0.38
CA GLY A 362 14.84 -11.14 -0.67
C GLY A 362 13.95 -10.60 -1.79
N LEU A 363 13.10 -11.45 -2.35
CA LEU A 363 12.11 -11.05 -3.34
C LEU A 363 10.82 -10.63 -2.62
N GLY A 364 10.66 -9.33 -2.41
CA GLY A 364 9.48 -8.75 -1.81
C GLY A 364 8.27 -8.78 -2.75
N VAL A 365 7.14 -9.27 -2.25
CA VAL A 365 5.88 -9.41 -2.99
C VAL A 365 4.76 -8.72 -2.22
N LEU A 366 3.86 -8.06 -2.95
CA LEU A 366 2.64 -7.47 -2.41
C LEU A 366 1.44 -8.03 -3.17
N LEU A 367 0.56 -8.77 -2.47
CA LEU A 367 -0.69 -9.24 -3.08
C LEU A 367 -1.61 -8.06 -3.42
N ASN A 368 -2.35 -8.16 -4.51
CA ASN A 368 -3.44 -7.22 -4.79
C ASN A 368 -4.45 -7.24 -3.63
N ARG A 369 -5.02 -6.07 -3.29
CA ARG A 369 -5.95 -5.91 -2.16
C ARG A 369 -7.12 -6.87 -2.20
N VAL A 370 -7.66 -7.16 -3.38
CA VAL A 370 -8.78 -8.11 -3.51
C VAL A 370 -8.42 -9.53 -3.02
N TYR A 371 -7.14 -9.88 -2.95
CA TYR A 371 -6.65 -11.18 -2.48
C TYR A 371 -6.05 -11.15 -1.06
N ALA A 372 -6.11 -10.00 -0.36
CA ALA A 372 -5.54 -9.85 0.97
C ALA A 372 -6.06 -10.89 1.97
N HIS A 373 -7.35 -11.25 1.87
CA HIS A 373 -8.01 -12.25 2.72
C HIS A 373 -7.45 -13.67 2.55
N GLN A 374 -6.85 -14.01 1.40
CA GLN A 374 -6.22 -15.31 1.15
C GLN A 374 -4.71 -15.33 1.43
N ARG A 375 -4.12 -14.23 1.93
CA ARG A 375 -2.66 -14.17 2.16
C ARG A 375 -2.16 -15.35 2.98
N LEU A 376 -2.78 -15.63 4.13
CA LEU A 376 -2.33 -16.72 5.01
C LEU A 376 -2.43 -18.09 4.32
N GLU A 377 -3.55 -18.36 3.63
CA GLU A 377 -3.76 -19.60 2.87
C GLU A 377 -2.71 -19.75 1.78
N PHE A 378 -2.40 -18.67 1.08
CA PHE A 378 -1.38 -18.63 0.03
C PHE A 378 0.02 -18.90 0.59
N LEU A 379 0.41 -18.29 1.71
CA LEU A 379 1.72 -18.56 2.34
C LEU A 379 1.86 -20.01 2.80
N GLN A 380 0.79 -20.60 3.35
CA GLN A 380 0.76 -22.02 3.71
C GLN A 380 0.84 -22.92 2.47
N TYR A 381 0.18 -22.53 1.37
CA TYR A 381 0.28 -23.22 0.09
C TYR A 381 1.72 -23.20 -0.45
N LEU A 382 2.40 -22.05 -0.40
CA LEU A 382 3.82 -21.95 -0.80
C LEU A 382 4.69 -22.89 0.03
N GLU A 383 4.51 -22.89 1.35
CA GLU A 383 5.28 -23.74 2.27
C GLU A 383 5.06 -25.24 2.00
N ARG A 384 3.81 -25.67 1.78
CA ARG A 384 3.48 -27.06 1.40
C ARG A 384 4.10 -27.48 0.06
N ASN A 385 4.38 -26.54 -0.82
CA ASN A 385 5.07 -26.77 -2.10
C ASN A 385 6.60 -26.53 -2.00
N GLY A 386 7.13 -26.41 -0.77
CA GLY A 386 8.56 -26.28 -0.50
C GLY A 386 9.13 -24.88 -0.76
N ILE A 387 8.30 -23.84 -0.85
CA ILE A 387 8.74 -22.44 -0.99
C ILE A 387 8.64 -21.78 0.39
N GLU A 388 9.78 -21.54 1.01
CA GLU A 388 9.83 -20.83 2.28
C GLU A 388 9.52 -19.35 2.07
N ASN A 389 8.80 -18.77 3.01
CA ASN A 389 8.39 -17.37 2.98
C ASN A 389 8.47 -16.74 4.37
N ARG A 390 8.50 -15.41 4.41
CA ARG A 390 8.43 -14.60 5.63
C ARG A 390 7.60 -13.34 5.42
N PRO A 391 7.05 -12.73 6.48
CA PRO A 391 6.59 -11.34 6.42
C PRO A 391 7.72 -10.41 5.96
N ILE A 392 7.38 -9.26 5.36
CA ILE A 392 8.36 -8.21 5.07
C ILE A 392 8.84 -7.62 6.40
N ILE A 393 10.05 -8.00 6.84
CA ILE A 393 10.62 -7.59 8.12
C ILE A 393 9.61 -7.86 9.26
N SER A 394 9.07 -6.83 9.91
CA SER A 394 8.05 -6.91 10.96
C SER A 394 6.62 -6.64 10.48
N GLY A 395 6.43 -6.35 9.19
CA GLY A 395 5.27 -5.62 8.68
C GLY A 395 5.20 -4.22 9.32
N ASN A 396 3.99 -3.74 9.60
CA ASN A 396 3.79 -2.51 10.38
C ASN A 396 4.26 -2.73 11.83
N PHE A 397 5.42 -2.17 12.16
CA PHE A 397 6.01 -2.26 13.49
C PHE A 397 5.14 -1.59 14.56
N VAL A 398 4.31 -0.61 14.18
CA VAL A 398 3.37 0.07 15.10
C VAL A 398 2.30 -0.89 15.65
N ARG A 399 2.07 -2.04 14.99
CA ARG A 399 1.20 -3.10 15.51
C ARG A 399 1.84 -3.95 16.61
N GLN A 400 3.15 -3.85 16.81
CA GLN A 400 3.84 -4.69 17.78
C GLN A 400 3.46 -4.27 19.21
N PRO A 401 3.23 -5.24 20.12
CA PRO A 401 2.84 -4.92 21.50
C PRO A 401 3.82 -4.00 22.22
N CYS A 402 5.12 -4.09 21.90
CA CYS A 402 6.13 -3.21 22.50
C CYS A 402 5.92 -1.73 22.15
N VAL A 403 5.37 -1.40 20.97
CA VAL A 403 5.09 0.00 20.62
C VAL A 403 4.03 0.56 21.57
N SER A 404 2.93 -0.17 21.80
CA SER A 404 1.90 0.28 22.76
C SER A 404 2.41 0.46 24.20
N ALA A 405 3.50 -0.23 24.57
CA ALA A 405 4.08 -0.16 25.90
C ALA A 405 5.13 0.96 26.06
N PHE A 406 5.82 1.33 24.99
CA PHE A 406 6.99 2.23 25.05
C PHE A 406 6.87 3.49 24.18
N CYS A 407 5.92 3.54 23.24
CA CYS A 407 5.65 4.68 22.37
C CYS A 407 4.17 5.07 22.48
N ASN A 408 3.88 6.16 23.21
CA ASN A 408 2.51 6.65 23.37
C ASN A 408 1.98 7.27 22.05
N ASP A 409 0.66 7.25 21.86
CA ASP A 409 -0.07 7.96 20.80
C ASP A 409 0.16 7.48 19.34
N GLU A 410 0.75 6.28 19.17
CA GLU A 410 0.95 5.69 17.85
C GLU A 410 -0.14 4.66 17.50
N HIS A 411 -0.81 4.87 16.37
CA HIS A 411 -1.92 4.04 15.91
C HIS A 411 -1.63 3.45 14.51
N PRO A 412 -1.75 2.12 14.31
CA PRO A 412 -1.40 1.48 13.04
C PRO A 412 -2.08 2.06 11.80
N GLU A 413 -3.34 2.48 11.91
CA GLU A 413 -4.15 3.05 10.82
C GLU A 413 -3.63 4.40 10.29
N ASN A 414 -2.72 5.05 11.01
CA ASN A 414 -2.04 6.26 10.56
C ASN A 414 -0.89 5.98 9.58
N TYR A 415 -0.57 4.70 9.34
CA TYR A 415 0.53 4.22 8.50
C TYR A 415 -0.01 3.31 7.38
N PRO A 416 -0.82 3.83 6.44
CA PRO A 416 -1.48 3.02 5.40
C PRO A 416 -0.50 2.23 4.51
N GLY A 417 0.70 2.73 4.25
CA GLY A 417 1.74 2.00 3.51
C GLY A 417 2.27 0.80 4.29
N ALA A 418 2.61 1.00 5.55
CA ALA A 418 3.01 -0.08 6.45
C ALA A 418 1.88 -1.11 6.64
N GLU A 419 0.62 -0.67 6.72
CA GLU A 419 -0.55 -1.54 6.79
C GLU A 419 -0.76 -2.38 5.53
N ALA A 420 -0.58 -1.76 4.36
CA ALA A 420 -0.58 -2.46 3.09
C ALA A 420 0.45 -3.60 3.07
N ILE A 421 1.68 -3.34 3.54
CA ILE A 421 2.75 -4.33 3.64
C ILE A 421 2.44 -5.40 4.69
N HIS A 422 1.95 -5.02 5.87
CA HIS A 422 1.60 -5.96 6.95
C HIS A 422 0.53 -6.97 6.51
N THR A 423 -0.51 -6.48 5.84
CA THR A 423 -1.71 -7.27 5.53
C THR A 423 -1.60 -8.04 4.22
N ARG A 424 -0.70 -7.65 3.30
CA ARG A 424 -0.59 -8.23 1.94
C ARG A 424 0.82 -8.66 1.55
N GLY A 425 1.84 -8.16 2.25
CA GLY A 425 3.23 -8.33 1.89
C GLY A 425 3.85 -9.60 2.46
N PHE A 426 4.79 -10.17 1.72
CA PHE A 426 5.68 -11.25 2.15
C PHE A 426 6.91 -11.27 1.24
N PHE A 427 7.99 -11.91 1.67
CA PHE A 427 9.12 -12.18 0.79
C PHE A 427 9.47 -13.67 0.74
N ILE A 428 10.10 -14.06 -0.36
CA ILE A 428 10.78 -15.34 -0.55
C ILE A 428 12.28 -15.11 -0.76
N GLY A 429 13.08 -16.17 -0.68
CA GLY A 429 14.53 -16.07 -0.84
C GLY A 429 14.97 -15.48 -2.18
N ILE A 430 16.15 -14.89 -2.23
CA ILE A 430 16.86 -14.64 -3.48
C ILE A 430 18.30 -15.09 -3.28
N HIS A 431 18.71 -16.14 -3.98
CA HIS A 431 19.93 -16.85 -3.61
C HIS A 431 21.18 -16.18 -4.19
N GLN A 432 22.29 -16.34 -3.48
CA GLN A 432 23.62 -15.84 -3.80
C GLN A 432 24.36 -16.65 -4.86
N VAL A 433 23.72 -17.67 -5.44
CA VAL A 433 24.24 -18.51 -6.51
C VAL A 433 23.31 -18.43 -7.73
N PRO A 434 23.80 -18.63 -8.95
CA PRO A 434 22.95 -18.64 -10.14
C PRO A 434 21.86 -19.72 -10.04
N LEU A 435 20.62 -19.34 -10.32
CA LEU A 435 19.50 -20.29 -10.36
C LEU A 435 19.33 -20.90 -11.74
N ASP A 436 19.07 -22.21 -11.80
CA ASP A 436 18.67 -22.87 -13.04
C ASP A 436 17.30 -22.39 -13.50
N GLN A 437 17.14 -22.22 -14.82
CA GLN A 437 15.86 -21.77 -15.38
C GLN A 437 14.71 -22.73 -15.07
N THR A 438 14.98 -24.02 -14.93
CA THR A 438 13.99 -25.04 -14.53
C THR A 438 13.43 -24.77 -13.13
N VAL A 439 14.28 -24.34 -12.20
CA VAL A 439 13.86 -23.98 -10.82
C VAL A 439 13.00 -22.73 -10.85
N ILE A 440 13.41 -21.70 -11.61
CA ILE A 440 12.64 -20.45 -11.77
C ILE A 440 11.26 -20.72 -12.39
N ASN A 441 11.18 -21.56 -13.43
CA ASN A 441 9.92 -21.93 -14.06
C ASN A 441 9.02 -22.68 -13.07
N LYS A 442 9.56 -23.61 -12.29
CA LYS A 442 8.80 -24.34 -11.26
C LYS A 442 8.29 -23.40 -10.16
N LEU A 443 9.11 -22.46 -9.71
CA LEU A 443 8.72 -21.41 -8.76
C LEU A 443 7.54 -20.59 -9.29
N ALA A 444 7.64 -20.07 -10.51
CA ALA A 444 6.59 -19.29 -11.15
C ALA A 444 5.28 -20.10 -11.30
N ASN A 445 5.39 -21.36 -11.73
CA ASN A 445 4.23 -22.25 -11.87
C ASN A 445 3.50 -22.48 -10.54
N VAL A 446 4.23 -22.69 -9.44
CA VAL A 446 3.61 -22.86 -8.12
C VAL A 446 2.92 -21.56 -7.70
N ILE A 447 3.61 -20.42 -7.77
CA ILE A 447 3.05 -19.11 -7.39
C ILE A 447 1.74 -18.82 -8.15
N LEU A 448 1.72 -19.08 -9.46
CA LEU A 448 0.58 -18.77 -10.34
C LEU A 448 -0.51 -19.86 -10.38
N ALA A 449 -0.29 -21.00 -9.74
CA ALA A 449 -1.26 -22.09 -9.66
C ALA A 449 -2.23 -21.96 -8.48
N PHE A 450 -1.95 -21.07 -7.52
CA PHE A 450 -2.87 -20.86 -6.39
C PHE A 450 -4.23 -20.30 -6.86
N PRO A 451 -5.36 -20.88 -6.41
CA PRO A 451 -6.69 -20.47 -6.86
C PRO A 451 -7.17 -19.21 -6.13
N PHE A 452 -6.62 -18.06 -6.52
CA PHE A 452 -7.05 -16.76 -6.00
C PHE A 452 -8.50 -16.43 -6.39
N SER A 453 -9.31 -16.07 -5.40
CA SER A 453 -10.68 -15.56 -5.54
C SER A 453 -10.71 -14.09 -5.10
N PRO A 454 -11.21 -13.14 -5.91
CA PRO A 454 -11.20 -11.73 -5.52
C PRO A 454 -12.32 -11.42 -4.51
N TYR A 455 -11.96 -10.70 -3.44
CA TYR A 455 -12.91 -10.13 -2.49
C TYR A 455 -13.05 -8.62 -2.68
N HIS A 456 -14.28 -8.15 -2.92
CA HIS A 456 -14.54 -6.74 -3.22
C HIS A 456 -15.17 -6.00 -2.04
N VAL A 457 -14.60 -4.85 -1.69
CA VAL A 457 -15.21 -3.92 -0.73
C VAL A 457 -15.78 -2.75 -1.52
N VAL A 458 -17.12 -2.65 -1.52
CA VAL A 458 -17.89 -1.67 -2.29
C VAL A 458 -18.45 -0.61 -1.35
N VAL A 459 -17.97 0.62 -1.52
CA VAL A 459 -18.50 1.78 -0.78
C VAL A 459 -19.53 2.51 -1.65
N VAL A 460 -20.74 2.69 -1.14
CA VAL A 460 -21.81 3.44 -1.79
C VAL A 460 -21.99 4.76 -1.05
N THR A 461 -21.79 5.88 -1.75
CA THR A 461 -22.11 7.22 -1.22
C THR A 461 -23.53 7.62 -1.59
N GLY A 462 -24.17 8.51 -0.83
CA GLY A 462 -25.53 8.96 -1.13
C GLY A 462 -26.59 7.87 -0.92
N SER A 463 -26.34 6.94 0.01
CA SER A 463 -27.19 5.74 0.22
C SER A 463 -28.61 6.02 0.68
N ASN A 464 -28.89 7.24 1.16
CA ASN A 464 -30.24 7.68 1.52
C ASN A 464 -31.05 8.22 0.33
N GLY A 465 -30.41 8.50 -0.82
CA GLY A 465 -31.10 8.90 -2.03
C GLY A 465 -31.78 7.71 -2.72
N MET A 466 -32.74 8.01 -3.60
CA MET A 466 -33.53 7.00 -4.33
C MET A 466 -32.68 5.88 -4.96
N LEU A 467 -31.64 6.25 -5.72
CA LEU A 467 -30.76 5.27 -6.36
C LEU A 467 -29.97 4.44 -5.34
N GLY A 468 -29.43 5.08 -4.30
CA GLY A 468 -28.69 4.40 -3.24
C GLY A 468 -29.54 3.39 -2.46
N LYS A 469 -30.82 3.71 -2.23
CA LYS A 469 -31.79 2.79 -1.61
C LYS A 469 -32.13 1.60 -2.49
N TYR A 470 -32.34 1.80 -3.78
CA TYR A 470 -32.55 0.67 -4.69
C TYR A 470 -31.33 -0.23 -4.81
N ILE A 471 -30.11 0.32 -4.83
CA ILE A 471 -28.88 -0.49 -4.76
C ILE A 471 -28.87 -1.31 -3.47
N GLN A 472 -29.22 -0.70 -2.34
CA GLN A 472 -29.31 -1.37 -1.05
C GLN A 472 -30.32 -2.53 -1.06
N ASP A 473 -31.53 -2.29 -1.56
CA ASP A 473 -32.58 -3.30 -1.67
C ASP A 473 -32.15 -4.47 -2.56
N ILE A 474 -31.58 -4.19 -3.74
CA ILE A 474 -31.10 -5.23 -4.67
C ILE A 474 -30.00 -6.08 -4.05
N VAL A 475 -29.05 -5.47 -3.32
CA VAL A 475 -27.97 -6.21 -2.63
C VAL A 475 -28.53 -7.12 -1.54
N LEU A 476 -29.51 -6.64 -0.76
CA LEU A 476 -30.19 -7.43 0.29
C LEU A 476 -31.00 -8.60 -0.28
N GLU A 477 -31.77 -8.35 -1.34
CA GLU A 477 -32.58 -9.36 -2.03
C GLU A 477 -31.70 -10.49 -2.58
N ARG A 478 -30.58 -10.13 -3.22
CA ARG A 478 -29.66 -11.11 -3.81
C ARG A 478 -28.92 -11.94 -2.76
N SER A 479 -28.49 -11.33 -1.65
CA SER A 479 -27.91 -12.07 -0.52
C SER A 479 -28.87 -13.11 0.06
N SER A 480 -30.17 -12.82 0.05
CA SER A 480 -31.18 -13.73 0.59
C SER A 480 -31.50 -14.88 -0.37
N ALA A 481 -31.45 -14.61 -1.69
CA ALA A 481 -31.85 -15.55 -2.73
C ALA A 481 -30.80 -16.65 -3.01
N ASP A 482 -29.50 -16.35 -2.88
CA ASP A 482 -28.43 -17.30 -3.18
C ASP A 482 -27.92 -18.07 -1.94
N GLY A 483 -28.51 -17.82 -0.76
CA GLY A 483 -28.09 -18.38 0.52
C GLY A 483 -26.69 -17.93 0.97
N SER A 484 -26.11 -16.95 0.29
CA SER A 484 -24.77 -16.46 0.53
C SER A 484 -24.80 -15.26 1.48
N ILE A 485 -23.98 -15.32 2.53
CA ILE A 485 -23.92 -14.24 3.53
C ILE A 485 -23.08 -13.11 2.95
N ILE A 486 -23.72 -12.11 2.36
CA ILE A 486 -23.06 -10.87 1.94
C ILE A 486 -22.88 -9.99 3.18
N LYS A 487 -21.66 -9.51 3.41
CA LYS A 487 -21.41 -8.62 4.55
C LYS A 487 -21.93 -7.22 4.21
N ILE A 488 -23.00 -6.82 4.86
CA ILE A 488 -23.61 -5.49 4.70
C ILE A 488 -23.37 -4.71 5.98
N THR A 489 -22.55 -3.68 5.88
CA THR A 489 -22.25 -2.79 7.02
C THR A 489 -23.06 -1.52 6.83
N SER A 490 -24.08 -1.32 7.68
CA SER A 490 -24.79 -0.06 7.81
C SER A 490 -24.50 0.54 9.19
N THR A 491 -24.11 1.81 9.23
CA THR A 491 -23.79 2.51 10.48
C THR A 491 -25.03 3.08 11.17
N THR A 492 -26.22 2.86 10.61
CA THR A 492 -27.53 3.15 11.21
C THR A 492 -28.33 1.85 11.29
N PRO A 493 -29.09 1.55 12.36
CA PRO A 493 -29.81 0.28 12.49
C PRO A 493 -30.73 0.03 11.29
N LEU A 494 -30.48 -1.08 10.59
CA LEU A 494 -31.33 -1.59 9.52
C LEU A 494 -32.67 -2.01 10.14
N LYS A 495 -33.77 -1.36 9.76
CA LYS A 495 -35.09 -1.96 9.92
C LYS A 495 -35.20 -3.08 8.90
N ILE A 496 -34.85 -4.30 9.31
CA ILE A 496 -35.18 -5.51 8.57
C ILE A 496 -36.71 -5.57 8.55
N VAL A 497 -37.32 -5.27 7.41
CA VAL A 497 -38.73 -5.58 7.19
C VAL A 497 -38.76 -7.05 6.79
N THR A 498 -38.80 -7.93 7.78
CA THR A 498 -39.26 -9.31 7.54
C THR A 498 -40.71 -9.19 7.10
N LYS A 499 -41.02 -9.55 5.86
CA LYS A 499 -42.40 -9.72 5.43
C LYS A 499 -42.60 -11.12 4.89
N ASP A 500 -43.21 -11.94 5.72
CA ASP A 500 -44.14 -12.98 5.30
C ASP A 500 -45.12 -12.37 4.28
N SER A 501 -44.90 -12.68 3.01
CA SER A 501 -45.92 -12.61 1.97
C SER A 501 -45.39 -13.40 0.78
N GLU A 502 -46.11 -14.45 0.42
CA GLU A 502 -45.86 -15.27 -0.78
C GLU A 502 -45.89 -14.37 -2.02
N TRP A 503 -44.71 -14.01 -2.51
CA TRP A 503 -44.52 -13.50 -3.86
C TRP A 503 -43.68 -14.54 -4.60
N ILE A 504 -44.28 -15.22 -5.56
CA ILE A 504 -43.57 -16.06 -6.52
C ILE A 504 -42.79 -15.10 -7.42
N PHE A 505 -41.53 -14.83 -7.07
CA PHE A 505 -40.61 -14.10 -7.95
C PHE A 505 -40.10 -15.06 -9.03
N LEU A 506 -40.42 -14.76 -10.29
CA LEU A 506 -39.78 -15.38 -11.44
C LEU A 506 -38.30 -14.92 -11.45
N THR A 507 -37.42 -15.69 -10.81
CA THR A 507 -35.97 -15.54 -10.92
C THR A 507 -35.56 -15.77 -12.37
N ARG A 508 -35.22 -14.72 -13.10
CA ARG A 508 -34.38 -14.85 -14.30
C ARG A 508 -32.93 -14.74 -13.89
N HIS A 509 -32.21 -15.84 -14.07
CA HIS A 509 -30.76 -15.89 -14.07
C HIS A 509 -30.22 -15.06 -15.23
N ASP A 510 -29.88 -13.80 -14.98
CA ASP A 510 -29.01 -13.05 -15.87
C ASP A 510 -27.56 -13.37 -15.51
N GLY A 511 -26.97 -14.30 -16.26
CA GLY A 511 -25.66 -14.91 -16.01
C GLY A 511 -24.46 -13.94 -15.94
N ASP A 512 -24.61 -12.68 -16.36
CA ASP A 512 -23.53 -11.68 -16.40
C ASP A 512 -23.58 -10.64 -15.27
N LEU A 513 -24.71 -10.49 -14.59
CA LEU A 513 -24.89 -9.61 -13.41
C LEU A 513 -24.34 -10.21 -12.11
N CYS A 514 -23.89 -11.48 -12.17
CA CYS A 514 -23.79 -12.42 -11.05
C CYS A 514 -22.43 -12.43 -10.32
N LYS A 515 -21.47 -11.55 -10.68
CA LYS A 515 -20.06 -11.68 -10.21
C LYS A 515 -19.62 -10.69 -9.12
N ILE A 516 -20.43 -9.70 -8.74
CA ILE A 516 -20.02 -8.67 -7.76
C ILE A 516 -20.84 -8.70 -6.48
N VAL A 517 -22.15 -8.97 -6.59
CA VAL A 517 -23.02 -9.17 -5.42
C VAL A 517 -22.99 -10.65 -5.10
N THR A 518 -21.94 -11.08 -4.41
CA THR A 518 -21.69 -12.46 -4.00
C THR A 518 -21.19 -12.49 -2.56
N LYS A 519 -21.08 -13.66 -1.94
CA LYS A 519 -20.35 -13.86 -0.66
C LYS A 519 -18.94 -13.29 -0.64
N ASP A 520 -18.33 -13.11 -1.82
CA ASP A 520 -16.99 -12.57 -1.97
C ASP A 520 -17.01 -11.03 -2.10
N SER A 521 -18.00 -10.39 -1.48
CA SER A 521 -18.13 -8.93 -1.42
C SER A 521 -18.63 -8.41 -0.07
N GLU A 522 -18.16 -7.23 0.30
CA GLU A 522 -18.68 -6.41 1.40
C GLU A 522 -19.23 -5.11 0.83
N TRP A 523 -20.46 -4.75 1.23
CA TRP A 523 -21.14 -3.54 0.81
C TRP A 523 -21.34 -2.59 1.98
N ILE A 524 -20.84 -1.37 1.83
CA ILE A 524 -20.87 -0.32 2.85
C ILE A 524 -21.69 0.85 2.32
N PHE A 525 -22.80 1.13 3.00
CA PHE A 525 -23.74 2.19 2.61
C PHE A 525 -23.56 3.41 3.51
N LEU A 526 -22.93 4.45 2.97
CA LEU A 526 -22.58 5.65 3.72
C LEU A 526 -23.76 6.59 3.90
N THR A 527 -23.83 7.15 5.10
CA THR A 527 -24.75 8.19 5.54
C THR A 527 -23.97 9.45 5.94
N ARG A 528 -24.69 10.54 6.24
CA ARG A 528 -24.05 11.77 6.74
C ARG A 528 -23.37 11.59 8.10
N HIS A 529 -23.65 10.50 8.83
CA HIS A 529 -22.99 10.20 10.10
C HIS A 529 -21.58 9.62 9.91
N ASP A 530 -21.27 9.11 8.72
CA ASP A 530 -19.96 8.51 8.43
C ASP A 530 -18.90 9.55 8.05
N GLY A 531 -19.34 10.74 7.63
CA GLY A 531 -18.47 11.85 7.26
C GLY A 531 -19.17 12.83 6.30
N ASP A 532 -18.66 14.06 6.24
CA ASP A 532 -19.05 15.04 5.24
C ASP A 532 -18.17 14.91 4.00
N LEU A 533 -18.74 14.48 2.87
CA LEU A 533 -17.99 14.31 1.63
C LEU A 533 -17.43 15.63 1.07
N CYS A 534 -17.88 16.80 1.55
CA CYS A 534 -17.28 18.09 1.22
C CYS A 534 -15.94 18.32 1.95
N LYS A 535 -15.62 17.52 2.98
CA LYS A 535 -14.36 17.60 3.73
C LYS A 535 -13.45 16.45 3.31
N VAL A 536 -12.28 16.79 2.78
CA VAL A 536 -11.33 15.78 2.28
C VAL A 536 -10.86 14.83 3.38
N ASP A 537 -10.67 15.31 4.61
CA ASP A 537 -10.22 14.49 5.73
C ASP A 537 -11.24 13.41 6.12
N ASP A 538 -12.54 13.74 6.08
CA ASP A 538 -13.61 12.77 6.33
C ASP A 538 -13.62 11.68 5.24
N VAL A 539 -13.45 12.06 3.97
CA VAL A 539 -13.34 11.11 2.85
C VAL A 539 -12.10 10.22 3.02
N LYS A 540 -10.95 10.79 3.39
CA LYS A 540 -9.72 10.03 3.67
C LYS A 540 -9.94 9.05 4.83
N ASN A 541 -10.61 9.46 5.90
CA ASN A 541 -10.91 8.58 7.04
C ASN A 541 -11.84 7.43 6.66
N ILE A 542 -12.84 7.67 5.81
CA ILE A 542 -13.69 6.61 5.24
C ILE A 542 -12.84 5.60 4.45
N PHE A 543 -11.93 6.08 3.59
CA PHE A 543 -11.06 5.20 2.80
C PHE A 543 -10.06 4.43 3.66
N LYS A 544 -9.48 5.03 4.72
CA LYS A 544 -8.63 4.33 5.70
C LYS A 544 -9.40 3.25 6.45
N ARG A 545 -10.63 3.55 6.87
CA ARG A 545 -11.47 2.65 7.67
C ARG A 545 -11.92 1.44 6.88
N PHE A 546 -12.36 1.64 5.64
CA PHE A 546 -13.02 0.60 4.86
C PHE A 546 -12.15 -0.01 3.76
N LEU A 547 -11.10 0.70 3.33
CA LEU A 547 -10.15 0.26 2.31
C LEU A 547 -10.86 -0.28 1.05
N PRO A 548 -11.71 0.55 0.41
CA PRO A 548 -12.55 0.12 -0.70
C PRO A 548 -11.72 -0.32 -1.91
N THR A 549 -12.18 -1.35 -2.61
CA THR A 549 -11.70 -1.69 -3.95
C THR A 549 -12.63 -1.14 -5.04
N ARG A 550 -13.84 -0.72 -4.64
CA ARG A 550 -14.86 -0.14 -5.52
C ARG A 550 -15.64 0.95 -4.80
N VAL A 551 -16.03 1.99 -5.54
CA VAL A 551 -16.88 3.08 -5.05
C VAL A 551 -18.02 3.31 -6.03
N VAL A 552 -19.25 3.40 -5.51
CA VAL A 552 -20.42 3.89 -6.24
C VAL A 552 -20.74 5.30 -5.72
N HIS A 553 -20.51 6.30 -6.55
CA HIS A 553 -20.69 7.70 -6.19
C HIS A 553 -22.08 8.22 -6.60
N CYS A 554 -23.10 7.98 -5.76
CA CYS A 554 -24.47 8.49 -5.95
C CYS A 554 -24.74 9.81 -5.20
N ALA A 555 -23.85 10.26 -4.31
CA ALA A 555 -24.07 11.50 -3.57
C ALA A 555 -24.12 12.71 -4.51
N ALA A 556 -25.12 13.56 -4.30
CA ALA A 556 -25.28 14.82 -5.01
C ALA A 556 -26.08 15.80 -4.14
N HIS A 557 -25.77 17.09 -4.25
CA HIS A 557 -26.65 18.13 -3.74
C HIS A 557 -27.62 18.49 -4.87
N LEU A 558 -28.89 18.08 -4.75
CA LEU A 558 -29.92 18.26 -5.76
C LEU A 558 -31.23 18.67 -5.08
N ALA A 559 -31.95 19.61 -5.69
CA ALA A 559 -33.23 20.10 -5.20
C ALA A 559 -34.14 20.50 -6.38
N SER A 560 -35.26 21.19 -6.08
CA SER A 560 -36.14 21.74 -7.10
C SER A 560 -35.42 22.76 -8.00
N ILE A 561 -35.88 22.91 -9.24
CA ILE A 561 -35.32 23.86 -10.21
C ILE A 561 -35.28 25.29 -9.63
N HIS A 562 -36.33 25.71 -8.93
CA HIS A 562 -36.41 27.03 -8.30
C HIS A 562 -35.31 27.23 -7.24
N GLU A 563 -35.08 26.23 -6.41
CA GLU A 563 -34.07 26.31 -5.35
C GLU A 563 -32.65 26.30 -5.90
N MET A 564 -32.37 25.45 -6.89
CA MET A 564 -31.07 25.42 -7.56
C MET A 564 -30.73 26.74 -8.24
N SER A 565 -31.72 27.35 -8.91
CA SER A 565 -31.57 28.66 -9.55
C SER A 565 -31.40 29.79 -8.53
N ALA A 566 -31.94 29.66 -7.31
CA ALA A 566 -31.82 30.67 -6.26
C ALA A 566 -30.47 30.62 -5.51
N LYS A 567 -29.83 29.44 -5.46
CA LYS A 567 -28.57 29.22 -4.73
C LYS A 567 -27.48 28.59 -5.61
N PRO A 568 -27.16 29.15 -6.79
CA PRO A 568 -26.28 28.49 -7.75
C PRO A 568 -24.88 28.20 -7.20
N VAL A 569 -24.36 29.05 -6.30
CA VAL A 569 -23.05 28.86 -5.63
C VAL A 569 -23.05 27.61 -4.75
N ASP A 570 -24.07 27.42 -3.91
CA ASP A 570 -24.14 26.30 -2.97
C ASP A 570 -24.19 24.96 -3.72
N PHE A 571 -25.04 24.87 -4.75
CA PHE A 571 -25.17 23.66 -5.56
C PHE A 571 -23.92 23.37 -6.37
N TRP A 572 -23.25 24.39 -6.91
CA TRP A 572 -21.97 24.23 -7.59
C TRP A 572 -20.89 23.73 -6.62
N LEU A 573 -20.63 24.47 -5.54
CA LEU A 573 -19.53 24.18 -4.61
C LEU A 573 -19.71 22.81 -3.96
N SER A 574 -20.89 22.48 -3.41
CA SER A 574 -21.09 21.18 -2.77
C SER A 574 -20.83 20.02 -3.72
N ASN A 575 -21.38 20.05 -4.93
CA ASN A 575 -21.21 18.94 -5.88
C ASN A 575 -19.76 18.83 -6.36
N VAL A 576 -19.14 19.94 -6.77
CA VAL A 576 -17.75 19.93 -7.26
C VAL A 576 -16.79 19.47 -6.16
N THR A 577 -16.94 19.96 -4.93
CA THR A 577 -16.09 19.56 -3.81
C THR A 577 -16.25 18.08 -3.48
N MET A 578 -17.47 17.55 -3.36
CA MET A 578 -17.68 16.12 -3.12
C MET A 578 -17.08 15.24 -4.23
N ASN A 579 -17.34 15.60 -5.49
CA ASN A 579 -16.84 14.88 -6.66
C ASN A 579 -15.31 14.84 -6.66
N ASN A 580 -14.66 15.99 -6.46
CA ASN A 580 -13.21 16.11 -6.43
C ASN A 580 -12.62 15.30 -5.28
N ASN A 581 -13.17 15.42 -4.06
CA ASN A 581 -12.66 14.69 -2.90
C ASN A 581 -12.73 13.17 -3.10
N ILE A 582 -13.82 12.64 -3.68
CA ILE A 582 -13.96 11.20 -3.94
C ILE A 582 -12.97 10.72 -5.00
N LEU A 583 -12.85 11.42 -6.14
CA LEU A 583 -11.94 10.99 -7.21
C LEU A 583 -10.47 11.15 -6.82
N GLN A 584 -10.12 12.27 -6.17
CA GLN A 584 -8.78 12.52 -5.66
C GLN A 584 -8.39 11.48 -4.61
N THR A 585 -9.22 11.27 -3.59
CA THR A 585 -8.94 10.27 -2.54
C THR A 585 -8.91 8.86 -3.14
N GLY A 586 -9.82 8.55 -4.07
CA GLY A 586 -9.82 7.29 -4.80
C GLY A 586 -8.51 7.04 -5.53
N PHE A 587 -7.94 8.06 -6.18
CA PHE A 587 -6.64 7.98 -6.86
C PHE A 587 -5.47 7.85 -5.86
N GLU A 588 -5.41 8.73 -4.85
CA GLU A 588 -4.36 8.73 -3.82
C GLU A 588 -4.28 7.37 -3.11
N PHE A 589 -5.43 6.78 -2.77
CA PHE A 589 -5.47 5.49 -2.10
C PHE A 589 -5.11 4.30 -2.99
N GLN A 590 -4.99 4.46 -4.32
CA GLN A 590 -4.55 3.35 -5.16
C GLN A 590 -3.10 2.95 -4.87
N ALA A 591 -2.25 3.88 -4.42
CA ALA A 591 -0.91 3.57 -3.98
C ALA A 591 -0.93 2.51 -2.86
N TRP A 592 -1.87 2.62 -1.92
CA TRP A 592 -1.99 1.66 -0.81
C TRP A 592 -2.92 0.49 -1.09
N ASN A 593 -4.05 0.69 -1.75
CA ASN A 593 -5.08 -0.34 -1.94
C ASN A 593 -4.98 -1.05 -3.30
N GLY A 594 -4.05 -0.67 -4.17
CA GLY A 594 -4.08 -1.08 -5.57
C GLY A 594 -5.27 -0.45 -6.32
N PRO A 595 -5.61 -0.94 -7.52
CA PRO A 595 -6.62 -0.31 -8.37
C PRO A 595 -7.99 -0.16 -7.67
N ILE A 596 -8.53 1.06 -7.65
CA ILE A 596 -9.86 1.36 -7.13
C ILE A 596 -10.75 1.75 -8.30
N LYS A 597 -11.88 1.05 -8.46
CA LYS A 597 -12.88 1.42 -9.48
C LYS A 597 -13.89 2.39 -8.91
N VAL A 598 -14.15 3.50 -9.59
CA VAL A 598 -15.20 4.46 -9.19
C VAL A 598 -16.26 4.55 -10.27
N VAL A 599 -17.52 4.31 -9.92
CA VAL A 599 -18.68 4.49 -10.79
C VAL A 599 -19.43 5.74 -10.33
N SER A 600 -19.40 6.80 -11.13
CA SER A 600 -20.06 8.07 -10.81
C SER A 600 -21.35 8.26 -11.59
N ILE A 601 -22.34 8.92 -10.99
CA ILE A 601 -23.64 9.17 -11.62
C ILE A 601 -23.69 10.61 -12.19
N LEU A 602 -23.88 10.70 -13.51
CA LEU A 602 -24.09 11.94 -14.25
C LEU A 602 -25.57 12.28 -14.37
N SER A 603 -25.93 13.24 -15.23
CA SER A 603 -27.33 13.64 -15.44
C SER A 603 -27.54 14.23 -16.83
N THR A 604 -28.71 13.96 -17.44
CA THR A 604 -29.11 14.56 -18.72
C THR A 604 -29.28 16.08 -18.68
N VAL A 605 -29.37 16.71 -17.50
CA VAL A 605 -29.38 18.18 -17.38
C VAL A 605 -28.07 18.82 -17.87
N MET A 606 -27.02 18.00 -18.03
CA MET A 606 -25.75 18.41 -18.63
C MET A 606 -25.87 18.78 -20.11
N PHE A 607 -26.91 18.34 -20.83
CA PHE A 607 -27.00 18.60 -22.25
C PHE A 607 -27.43 20.05 -22.56
N PRO A 608 -26.98 20.62 -23.68
CA PRO A 608 -27.42 21.93 -24.14
C PRO A 608 -28.96 22.00 -24.30
N ASN A 609 -29.54 23.17 -24.02
CA ASN A 609 -30.99 23.35 -24.13
C ASN A 609 -31.50 23.18 -25.59
N ASN A 610 -30.63 23.40 -26.57
CA ASN A 610 -30.88 23.32 -28.01
C ASN A 610 -30.21 22.10 -28.67
N ALA A 611 -29.84 21.07 -27.90
CA ALA A 611 -29.23 19.87 -28.45
C ALA A 611 -30.15 19.17 -29.47
N GLN A 612 -29.58 18.61 -30.54
CA GLN A 612 -30.32 17.79 -31.49
C GLN A 612 -30.48 16.36 -30.94
N PHE A 613 -31.67 15.79 -31.10
CA PHE A 613 -32.01 14.47 -30.55
C PHE A 613 -31.92 13.37 -31.63
N PRO A 614 -31.46 12.15 -31.28
CA PRO A 614 -31.09 11.70 -29.93
C PRO A 614 -29.76 12.27 -29.43
N ILE A 615 -29.69 12.59 -28.14
CA ILE A 615 -28.45 13.06 -27.49
C ILE A 615 -27.56 11.86 -27.13
N ASP A 616 -26.33 11.87 -27.65
CA ASP A 616 -25.27 10.97 -27.24
C ASP A 616 -24.24 11.73 -26.37
N ALA A 617 -23.26 11.02 -25.80
CA ALA A 617 -22.27 11.64 -24.92
C ALA A 617 -21.36 12.69 -25.59
N SER A 618 -21.26 12.73 -26.92
CA SER A 618 -20.46 13.73 -27.65
C SER A 618 -21.08 15.12 -27.60
N LEU A 619 -22.41 15.21 -27.51
CA LEU A 619 -23.16 16.47 -27.52
C LEU A 619 -23.19 17.20 -26.16
N ILE A 620 -22.55 16.65 -25.12
CA ILE A 620 -22.55 17.21 -23.76
C ILE A 620 -22.02 18.66 -23.73
N TYR A 621 -21.08 19.00 -24.60
CA TYR A 621 -20.37 20.28 -24.59
C TYR A 621 -20.80 21.26 -25.70
N ASP A 622 -21.79 20.90 -26.51
CA ASP A 622 -22.23 21.65 -27.70
C ASP A 622 -23.18 22.83 -27.36
N GLY A 623 -22.84 23.59 -26.32
CA GLY A 623 -23.57 24.77 -25.88
C GLY A 623 -23.88 24.81 -24.38
N PRO A 624 -24.51 25.91 -23.89
CA PRO A 624 -24.85 26.07 -22.49
C PRO A 624 -26.02 25.16 -22.08
N PRO A 625 -26.00 24.62 -20.85
CA PRO A 625 -27.15 23.90 -20.30
C PRO A 625 -28.31 24.87 -20.01
N HIS A 626 -29.46 24.34 -19.61
CA HIS A 626 -30.59 25.19 -19.24
C HIS A 626 -30.25 26.05 -18.01
N SER A 627 -30.50 27.36 -18.09
CA SER A 627 -30.13 28.36 -17.05
C SER A 627 -30.65 27.98 -15.66
N ALA A 628 -31.87 27.47 -15.57
CA ALA A 628 -32.50 27.10 -14.29
C ALA A 628 -31.84 25.91 -13.55
N SER A 629 -30.94 25.17 -14.20
CA SER A 629 -30.17 24.06 -13.59
C SER A 629 -28.67 24.18 -13.87
N GLU A 630 -28.21 25.37 -14.25
CA GLU A 630 -26.89 25.62 -14.81
C GLU A 630 -25.76 25.19 -13.86
N SER A 631 -25.83 25.59 -12.58
CA SER A 631 -24.83 25.25 -11.56
C SER A 631 -24.64 23.75 -11.39
N TYR A 632 -25.73 23.00 -11.26
CA TYR A 632 -25.70 21.55 -11.13
C TYR A 632 -25.27 20.86 -12.43
N ALA A 633 -25.74 21.34 -13.58
CA ALA A 633 -25.37 20.83 -14.90
C ALA A 633 -23.87 20.95 -15.16
N TYR A 634 -23.29 22.13 -14.90
CA TYR A 634 -21.85 22.31 -15.02
C TYR A 634 -21.08 21.44 -14.03
N ALA A 635 -21.55 21.25 -12.79
CA ALA A 635 -20.88 20.39 -11.81
C ALA A 635 -20.83 18.92 -12.25
N LYS A 636 -21.82 18.45 -13.01
CA LYS A 636 -21.82 17.11 -13.60
C LYS A 636 -20.98 17.04 -14.89
N ARG A 637 -20.95 18.10 -15.71
CA ARG A 637 -19.99 18.23 -16.83
C ARG A 637 -18.54 18.15 -16.33
N SER A 638 -18.21 18.89 -15.28
CA SER A 638 -16.87 18.87 -14.69
C SER A 638 -16.51 17.49 -14.14
N LEU A 639 -17.44 16.78 -13.49
CA LEU A 639 -17.23 15.40 -13.05
C LEU A 639 -16.93 14.45 -14.22
N GLY A 640 -17.74 14.48 -15.28
CA GLY A 640 -17.53 13.64 -16.47
C GLY A 640 -16.17 13.89 -17.12
N GLN A 641 -15.77 15.16 -17.25
CA GLN A 641 -14.48 15.53 -17.81
C GLN A 641 -13.30 15.13 -16.91
N LEU A 642 -13.44 15.34 -15.60
CA LEU A 642 -12.41 15.00 -14.62
C LEU A 642 -12.13 13.50 -14.59
N ILE A 643 -13.17 12.67 -14.71
CA ILE A 643 -13.03 11.22 -14.85
C ILE A 643 -12.14 10.89 -16.06
N GLN A 644 -12.43 11.46 -17.23
CA GLN A 644 -11.63 11.23 -18.44
C GLN A 644 -10.17 11.70 -18.27
N TRP A 645 -9.93 12.82 -17.58
CA TRP A 645 -8.57 13.27 -17.30
C TRP A 645 -7.81 12.35 -16.35
N TYR A 646 -8.43 11.85 -15.27
CA TYR A 646 -7.80 10.84 -14.41
C TYR A 646 -7.46 9.56 -15.18
N ARG A 647 -8.33 9.12 -16.08
CA ARG A 647 -8.05 7.98 -16.97
C ARG A 647 -6.86 8.25 -17.88
N LYS A 648 -6.85 9.40 -18.54
CA LYS A 648 -5.80 9.79 -19.50
C LYS A 648 -4.44 10.00 -18.82
N GLN A 649 -4.40 10.67 -17.68
CA GLN A 649 -3.17 11.03 -16.99
C GLN A 649 -2.64 9.91 -16.09
N HIS A 650 -3.53 9.15 -15.47
CA HIS A 650 -3.18 8.20 -14.40
C HIS A 650 -3.67 6.77 -14.63
N GLY A 651 -4.33 6.47 -15.76
CA GLY A 651 -4.82 5.12 -16.07
C GLY A 651 -5.89 4.59 -15.10
N CYS A 652 -6.55 5.46 -14.33
CA CYS A 652 -7.54 5.07 -13.34
C CYS A 652 -8.75 4.36 -13.99
N ASN A 653 -9.38 3.41 -13.31
CA ASN A 653 -10.66 2.85 -13.77
C ASN A 653 -11.84 3.62 -13.17
N PHE A 654 -11.88 4.92 -13.43
CA PHE A 654 -13.04 5.75 -13.10
C PHE A 654 -13.97 5.76 -14.31
N VAL A 655 -15.25 5.54 -14.09
CA VAL A 655 -16.27 5.44 -15.13
C VAL A 655 -17.52 6.20 -14.70
N SER A 656 -18.39 6.48 -15.65
CA SER A 656 -19.63 7.20 -15.38
C SER A 656 -20.84 6.56 -16.05
N VAL A 657 -21.99 6.63 -15.37
CA VAL A 657 -23.30 6.28 -15.90
C VAL A 657 -24.07 7.57 -16.08
N LEU A 658 -24.61 7.81 -17.27
CA LEU A 658 -25.45 8.95 -17.61
C LEU A 658 -26.89 8.46 -17.76
N PRO A 659 -27.70 8.53 -16.68
CA PRO A 659 -29.09 8.13 -16.74
C PRO A 659 -29.96 9.21 -17.38
N GLY A 660 -30.94 8.76 -18.18
CA GLY A 660 -32.13 9.50 -18.57
C GLY A 660 -33.01 9.83 -17.35
N ASN A 661 -34.22 10.35 -17.58
CA ASN A 661 -35.12 10.61 -16.44
C ASN A 661 -35.51 9.28 -15.80
N PHE A 662 -35.43 9.20 -14.47
CA PHE A 662 -35.82 8.02 -13.73
C PHE A 662 -36.75 8.36 -12.57
N PHE A 663 -37.57 7.39 -12.19
CA PHE A 663 -38.57 7.52 -11.13
C PHE A 663 -38.64 6.24 -10.31
N GLY A 664 -39.24 6.32 -9.12
CA GLY A 664 -39.35 5.16 -8.25
C GLY A 664 -39.72 5.49 -6.82
N ALA A 665 -39.75 4.44 -6.01
CA ALA A 665 -39.82 4.52 -4.55
C ALA A 665 -38.66 5.35 -3.99
N TYR A 666 -38.81 5.83 -2.75
CA TYR A 666 -37.81 6.66 -2.05
C TYR A 666 -37.52 8.03 -2.68
N GLY A 667 -38.10 8.34 -3.85
CA GLY A 667 -38.08 9.66 -4.45
C GLY A 667 -39.02 10.65 -3.74
N ASP A 668 -38.93 11.91 -4.14
CA ASP A 668 -39.89 12.93 -3.72
C ASP A 668 -41.26 12.67 -4.37
N PHE A 669 -42.35 12.85 -3.61
CA PHE A 669 -43.74 12.75 -4.05
C PHE A 669 -44.50 14.07 -3.84
N ASN A 670 -43.85 15.14 -3.39
CA ASN A 670 -44.49 16.44 -3.32
C ASN A 670 -44.80 16.94 -4.74
N PRO A 671 -46.09 17.19 -5.08
CA PRO A 671 -46.51 17.58 -6.43
C PRO A 671 -45.82 18.82 -7.02
N LYS A 672 -45.19 19.66 -6.19
CA LYS A 672 -44.48 20.88 -6.59
C LYS A 672 -42.99 20.66 -6.89
N THR A 673 -42.37 19.64 -6.30
CA THR A 673 -40.91 19.44 -6.32
C THR A 673 -40.50 18.07 -6.86
N ALA A 674 -41.42 17.10 -6.90
CA ALA A 674 -41.17 15.74 -7.31
C ALA A 674 -40.87 15.60 -8.82
N PRO A 675 -40.09 14.58 -9.21
CA PRO A 675 -39.95 14.17 -10.60
C PRO A 675 -41.31 13.84 -11.23
N LEU A 676 -41.43 14.03 -12.55
CA LEU A 676 -42.68 13.97 -13.31
C LEU A 676 -43.59 12.79 -12.93
N VAL A 677 -43.08 11.55 -12.94
CA VAL A 677 -43.91 10.35 -12.67
C VAL A 677 -44.36 10.30 -11.21
N ASN A 678 -43.47 10.59 -10.26
CA ASN A 678 -43.82 10.62 -8.84
C ASN A 678 -44.85 11.73 -8.54
N ALA A 679 -44.70 12.90 -9.16
CA ALA A 679 -45.66 14.00 -9.06
C ALA A 679 -47.03 13.63 -9.65
N LEU A 680 -47.06 12.93 -10.79
CA LEU A 680 -48.29 12.41 -11.39
C LEU A 680 -48.99 11.42 -10.46
N ILE A 681 -48.23 10.45 -9.91
CA ILE A 681 -48.74 9.47 -8.95
C ILE A 681 -49.36 10.18 -7.74
N ALA A 682 -48.65 11.13 -7.13
CA ALA A 682 -49.13 11.84 -5.95
C ALA A 682 -50.38 12.69 -6.24
N LYS A 683 -50.40 13.42 -7.37
CA LYS A 683 -51.56 14.24 -7.77
C LYS A 683 -52.79 13.38 -8.03
N MET A 684 -52.64 12.31 -8.80
CA MET A 684 -53.76 11.44 -9.14
C MET A 684 -54.24 10.61 -7.94
N GLU A 685 -53.33 10.16 -7.08
CA GLU A 685 -53.72 9.43 -5.86
C GLU A 685 -54.47 10.35 -4.89
N ASN A 686 -54.01 11.60 -4.73
CA ASN A 686 -54.71 12.59 -3.91
C ASN A 686 -56.10 12.92 -4.50
N GLN A 687 -56.19 13.14 -5.81
CA GLN A 687 -57.46 13.36 -6.48
C GLN A 687 -58.39 12.16 -6.35
N ARG A 688 -57.87 10.93 -6.50
CA ARG A 688 -58.64 9.68 -6.36
C ARG A 688 -59.30 9.55 -4.99
N GLU A 689 -58.58 9.94 -3.94
CA GLU A 689 -59.10 9.90 -2.56
C GLU A 689 -60.18 10.95 -2.28
N HIS A 690 -60.12 12.10 -2.95
CA HIS A 690 -61.10 13.19 -2.78
C HIS A 690 -62.32 13.04 -3.70
N ASP A 691 -62.09 12.80 -4.99
CA ASP A 691 -63.11 12.60 -6.01
C ASP A 691 -62.53 11.74 -7.15
N ILE A 692 -62.81 10.44 -7.07
CA ILE A 692 -62.36 9.42 -8.03
C ILE A 692 -62.82 9.68 -9.47
N SER A 693 -63.93 10.40 -9.66
CA SER A 693 -64.55 10.69 -10.95
C SER A 693 -64.32 12.14 -11.43
N GLY A 694 -63.70 12.97 -10.60
CA GLY A 694 -63.47 14.39 -10.88
C GLY A 694 -62.52 14.64 -12.04
N SER A 695 -62.41 15.88 -12.52
CA SER A 695 -61.42 16.22 -13.55
C SER A 695 -60.12 16.71 -12.93
N LEU A 696 -58.98 16.14 -13.34
CA LEU A 696 -57.66 16.62 -12.96
C LEU A 696 -57.06 17.45 -14.11
N ILE A 697 -56.68 18.69 -13.82
CA ILE A 697 -56.03 19.57 -14.79
C ILE A 697 -54.52 19.37 -14.74
N MET A 698 -53.96 19.04 -15.88
CA MET A 698 -52.53 18.86 -16.15
C MET A 698 -52.02 20.08 -16.92
N MET A 699 -50.85 20.59 -16.54
CA MET A 699 -50.24 21.73 -17.25
C MET A 699 -49.65 21.28 -18.59
N GLY A 700 -49.79 22.11 -19.63
CA GLY A 700 -49.30 21.85 -20.99
C GLY A 700 -50.28 21.01 -21.82
N THR A 701 -49.94 20.75 -23.08
CA THR A 701 -50.74 20.02 -24.07
C THR A 701 -50.64 18.49 -23.92
N GLY A 702 -49.65 17.99 -23.18
CA GLY A 702 -49.40 16.55 -23.01
C GLY A 702 -48.72 15.87 -24.21
N THR A 703 -48.52 16.59 -25.32
CA THR A 703 -47.83 16.12 -26.53
C THR A 703 -46.32 15.90 -26.40
N PRO A 704 -45.56 16.57 -25.50
CA PRO A 704 -44.13 16.35 -25.37
C PRO A 704 -43.76 14.90 -25.01
N LEU A 705 -42.68 14.39 -25.58
CA LEU A 705 -42.12 13.06 -25.36
C LEU A 705 -41.03 13.08 -24.28
N ARG A 706 -41.03 12.06 -23.41
CA ARG A 706 -40.03 11.86 -22.36
C ARG A 706 -39.59 10.40 -22.33
N GLN A 707 -38.28 10.16 -22.30
CA GLN A 707 -37.75 8.88 -21.88
C GLN A 707 -37.79 8.80 -20.35
N VAL A 708 -38.45 7.77 -19.83
CA VAL A 708 -38.52 7.49 -18.40
C VAL A 708 -38.10 6.06 -18.09
N MET A 709 -37.27 5.90 -17.07
CA MET A 709 -36.70 4.62 -16.62
C MET A 709 -37.07 4.35 -15.18
N TYR A 710 -37.23 3.07 -14.82
CA TYR A 710 -37.39 2.69 -13.43
C TYR A 710 -36.06 2.80 -12.66
N ALA A 711 -36.06 3.47 -11.51
CA ALA A 711 -34.86 3.66 -10.70
C ALA A 711 -34.21 2.34 -10.25
N ARG A 712 -35.02 1.28 -10.09
CA ARG A 712 -34.51 -0.08 -9.78
C ARG A 712 -33.72 -0.68 -10.95
N ASP A 713 -34.14 -0.45 -12.19
CA ASP A 713 -33.39 -0.89 -13.37
C ASP A 713 -32.06 -0.14 -13.46
N LEU A 714 -32.08 1.18 -13.22
CA LEU A 714 -30.86 1.97 -13.15
C LEU A 714 -29.91 1.46 -12.05
N ALA A 715 -30.42 1.10 -10.88
CA ALA A 715 -29.62 0.51 -9.81
C ALA A 715 -28.97 -0.82 -10.23
N ASN A 716 -29.71 -1.70 -10.92
CA ASN A 716 -29.15 -2.93 -11.50
C ASN A 716 -28.03 -2.65 -12.51
N ILE A 717 -28.23 -1.66 -13.38
CA ILE A 717 -27.21 -1.22 -14.35
C ILE A 717 -25.97 -0.70 -13.63
N VAL A 718 -26.11 0.13 -12.59
CA VAL A 718 -24.97 0.66 -11.82
C VAL A 718 -24.17 -0.47 -11.16
N ILE A 719 -24.86 -1.47 -10.59
CA ILE A 719 -24.21 -2.67 -10.04
C ILE A 719 -23.48 -3.44 -11.15
N TRP A 720 -24.08 -3.58 -12.32
CA TRP A 720 -23.47 -4.22 -13.49
C TRP A 720 -22.20 -3.50 -13.96
N THR A 721 -22.25 -2.16 -14.03
CA THR A 721 -21.14 -1.29 -14.48
C THR A 721 -19.88 -1.53 -13.66
N LEU A 722 -20.00 -1.81 -12.37
CA LEU A 722 -18.85 -2.14 -11.51
C LEU A 722 -18.01 -3.27 -12.11
N GLY A 723 -18.60 -4.31 -12.70
CA GLY A 723 -17.89 -5.50 -13.16
C GLY A 723 -17.57 -5.47 -14.64
N ASN A 724 -18.41 -4.82 -15.43
CA ASN A 724 -18.50 -5.10 -16.85
C ASN A 724 -18.19 -3.91 -17.77
N TYR A 725 -18.08 -2.68 -17.22
CA TYR A 725 -17.86 -1.49 -18.04
C TYR A 725 -16.57 -0.76 -17.65
N ASN A 726 -15.64 -0.58 -18.59
CA ASN A 726 -14.33 0.04 -18.33
C ASN A 726 -13.96 1.11 -19.36
N GLU A 727 -14.91 1.64 -20.13
CA GLU A 727 -14.65 2.69 -21.13
C GLU A 727 -14.56 4.08 -20.48
N ASP A 728 -13.95 5.03 -21.18
CA ASP A 728 -13.84 6.44 -20.76
C ASP A 728 -15.08 7.28 -21.07
N ALA A 729 -15.85 6.87 -22.08
CA ALA A 729 -17.13 7.47 -22.42
C ALA A 729 -18.16 7.26 -21.28
N PRO A 730 -19.08 8.21 -21.07
CA PRO A 730 -20.25 7.97 -20.24
C PRO A 730 -21.13 6.84 -20.79
N LEU A 731 -21.51 5.89 -19.93
CA LEU A 731 -22.50 4.87 -20.26
C LEU A 731 -23.90 5.49 -20.23
N VAL A 732 -24.42 5.84 -21.40
CA VAL A 732 -25.74 6.47 -21.55
C VAL A 732 -26.83 5.40 -21.43
N VAL A 733 -27.74 5.57 -20.46
CA VAL A 733 -28.85 4.65 -20.21
C VAL A 733 -30.14 5.41 -20.05
N ALA A 734 -31.18 5.01 -20.78
CA ALA A 734 -32.49 5.64 -20.72
C ALA A 734 -33.58 4.58 -20.90
N GLY A 735 -34.79 4.93 -20.47
CA GLY A 735 -35.94 4.04 -20.57
C GLY A 735 -36.78 4.30 -21.81
N GLN A 736 -38.02 3.82 -21.75
CA GLN A 736 -38.95 3.96 -22.87
C GLN A 736 -39.35 5.42 -23.09
N GLU A 737 -39.39 5.85 -24.34
CA GLU A 737 -39.93 7.15 -24.74
C GLU A 737 -41.46 7.08 -24.85
N VAL A 738 -42.14 7.96 -24.12
CA VAL A 738 -43.61 8.07 -24.09
C VAL A 738 -44.04 9.53 -24.05
N SER A 739 -45.21 9.86 -24.58
CA SER A 739 -45.79 11.20 -24.41
C SER A 739 -46.22 11.43 -22.95
N ILE A 740 -46.20 12.68 -22.50
CA ILE A 740 -46.71 13.04 -21.17
C ILE A 740 -48.18 12.61 -21.03
N TYR A 741 -48.97 12.72 -22.11
CA TYR A 741 -50.35 12.23 -22.17
C TYR A 741 -50.44 10.73 -21.88
N GLN A 742 -49.73 9.89 -22.66
CA GLN A 742 -49.70 8.44 -22.45
C GLN A 742 -49.19 8.06 -21.06
N LEU A 743 -48.16 8.76 -20.58
CA LEU A 743 -47.62 8.55 -19.24
C LEU A 743 -48.66 8.87 -18.16
N ALA A 744 -49.42 9.96 -18.31
CA ALA A 744 -50.49 10.34 -17.40
C ALA A 744 -51.65 9.33 -17.43
N GLU A 745 -52.01 8.80 -18.60
CA GLU A 745 -52.99 7.70 -18.72
C GLU A 745 -52.51 6.44 -18.03
N LEU A 746 -51.26 6.03 -18.25
CA LEU A 746 -50.68 4.87 -17.57
C LEU A 746 -50.71 5.03 -16.05
N VAL A 747 -50.34 6.21 -15.54
CA VAL A 747 -50.42 6.49 -14.10
C VAL A 747 -51.87 6.47 -13.61
N ARG A 748 -52.82 7.09 -14.33
CA ARG A 748 -54.24 7.08 -14.00
C ARG A 748 -54.76 5.64 -13.85
N ASP A 749 -54.44 4.80 -14.83
CA ASP A 749 -54.90 3.43 -14.90
C ASP A 749 -54.32 2.59 -13.74
N GLN A 750 -53.03 2.75 -13.41
CA GLN A 750 -52.42 2.05 -12.27
C GLN A 750 -52.92 2.59 -10.91
N VAL A 751 -53.18 3.90 -10.82
CA VAL A 751 -53.76 4.55 -9.63
C VAL A 751 -55.20 4.07 -9.40
N GLY A 752 -55.94 3.77 -10.48
CA GLY A 752 -57.37 3.47 -10.42
C GLY A 752 -58.23 4.72 -10.30
N PHE A 753 -57.76 5.85 -10.86
CA PHE A 753 -58.52 7.09 -10.95
C PHE A 753 -59.41 7.05 -12.20
N THR A 754 -60.74 7.18 -12.07
CA THR A 754 -61.67 7.06 -13.21
C THR A 754 -62.05 8.40 -13.82
N GLY A 755 -61.55 9.50 -13.25
CA GLY A 755 -61.78 10.86 -13.70
C GLY A 755 -61.09 11.24 -15.02
N CYS A 756 -61.55 12.35 -15.60
CA CYS A 756 -61.02 12.86 -16.87
C CYS A 756 -59.73 13.67 -16.66
N LEU A 757 -58.70 13.38 -17.46
CA LEU A 757 -57.49 14.19 -17.53
C LEU A 757 -57.71 15.34 -18.53
N LYS A 758 -57.64 16.58 -18.04
CA LYS A 758 -57.73 17.78 -18.89
C LYS A 758 -56.36 18.43 -18.98
N PHE A 759 -55.94 18.78 -20.18
CA PHE A 759 -54.65 19.42 -20.44
C PHE A 759 -54.86 20.91 -20.70
N ASP A 760 -54.15 21.75 -19.94
CA ASP A 760 -54.13 23.19 -20.11
C ASP A 760 -53.21 23.54 -21.28
N GLY A 761 -53.80 23.75 -22.46
CA GLY A 761 -53.11 23.91 -23.75
C GLY A 761 -52.29 25.18 -23.93
N ASP A 762 -51.90 25.87 -22.85
CA ASP A 762 -50.99 27.01 -22.93
C ASP A 762 -49.57 26.53 -23.29
N ILE A 763 -49.18 26.83 -24.55
CA ILE A 763 -47.89 26.49 -25.16
C ILE A 763 -46.69 26.98 -24.34
N LYS A 764 -46.87 28.01 -23.49
CA LYS A 764 -45.79 28.50 -22.61
C LYS A 764 -45.30 27.44 -21.61
N TYR A 765 -46.10 26.41 -21.33
CA TYR A 765 -45.79 25.39 -20.33
C TYR A 765 -45.39 24.03 -20.92
N ASP A 766 -45.31 23.89 -22.25
CA ASP A 766 -45.07 22.59 -22.91
C ASP A 766 -43.63 22.07 -22.85
N GLY A 767 -42.67 22.92 -22.47
CA GLY A 767 -41.25 22.56 -22.50
C GLY A 767 -40.79 22.06 -23.88
N PRO A 768 -39.57 21.49 -24.00
CA PRO A 768 -39.10 20.96 -25.27
C PRO A 768 -39.86 19.70 -25.69
N PHE A 769 -40.13 19.58 -27.01
CA PHE A 769 -40.94 18.51 -27.59
C PHE A 769 -40.37 17.11 -27.35
N ARG A 770 -39.06 16.92 -27.52
CA ARG A 770 -38.39 15.62 -27.33
C ARG A 770 -37.13 15.77 -26.47
N ARG A 771 -36.76 14.72 -25.73
CA ARG A 771 -35.51 14.62 -24.95
C ARG A 771 -34.97 13.17 -24.98
N THR A 772 -34.71 12.63 -26.16
CA THR A 772 -34.25 11.25 -26.34
C THR A 772 -32.73 11.17 -26.15
N SER A 773 -32.26 10.26 -25.32
CA SER A 773 -30.87 9.83 -25.21
C SER A 773 -30.63 8.57 -26.04
N ASP A 774 -29.45 8.50 -26.67
CA ASP A 774 -29.00 7.32 -27.39
C ASP A 774 -28.44 6.26 -26.42
N THR A 775 -29.14 5.12 -26.33
CA THR A 775 -28.80 3.97 -25.47
C THR A 775 -28.02 2.88 -26.21
N SER A 776 -27.70 3.07 -27.48
CA SER A 776 -27.00 2.10 -28.33
C SER A 776 -25.69 1.61 -27.68
N SER A 777 -24.99 2.49 -26.98
CA SER A 777 -23.77 2.15 -26.23
C SER A 777 -24.02 1.09 -25.16
N PHE A 778 -25.05 1.26 -24.32
CA PHE A 778 -25.40 0.28 -23.29
C PHE A 778 -25.95 -1.02 -23.88
N GLU A 779 -26.81 -0.93 -24.89
CA GLU A 779 -27.38 -2.09 -25.57
C GLU A 779 -26.31 -2.96 -26.23
N LYS A 780 -25.21 -2.34 -26.72
CA LYS A 780 -24.05 -3.06 -27.23
C LYS A 780 -23.35 -3.89 -26.15
N PHE A 781 -23.21 -3.35 -24.93
CA PHE A 781 -22.52 -4.05 -23.85
C PHE A 781 -23.42 -5.02 -23.08
N HIS A 782 -24.73 -4.78 -23.03
CA HIS A 782 -25.69 -5.64 -22.34
C HIS A 782 -26.98 -5.85 -23.16
N PRO A 783 -26.89 -6.51 -24.33
CA PRO A 783 -28.02 -6.67 -25.27
C PRO A 783 -29.17 -7.51 -24.70
N SER A 784 -28.87 -8.34 -23.69
CA SER A 784 -29.84 -9.17 -22.99
C SER A 784 -30.63 -8.45 -21.89
N PHE A 785 -30.22 -7.24 -21.48
CA PHE A 785 -30.88 -6.52 -20.39
C PHE A 785 -32.29 -6.09 -20.81
N LYS A 786 -33.29 -6.45 -20.01
CA LYS A 786 -34.68 -6.07 -20.26
C LYS A 786 -35.14 -5.09 -19.20
N LEU A 787 -35.52 -3.90 -19.63
CA LEU A 787 -36.12 -2.90 -18.77
C LEU A 787 -37.46 -3.39 -18.23
N THR A 788 -37.76 -3.01 -16.99
CA THR A 788 -39.07 -3.23 -16.38
C THR A 788 -40.13 -2.45 -17.17
N LEU A 789 -41.25 -3.11 -17.48
CA LEU A 789 -42.36 -2.47 -18.17
C LEU A 789 -42.90 -1.30 -17.35
N LEU A 790 -43.17 -0.15 -18.00
CA LEU A 790 -43.63 1.06 -17.32
C LEU A 790 -44.86 0.85 -16.42
N PRO A 791 -45.92 0.10 -16.81
CA PRO A 791 -47.05 -0.17 -15.92
C PRO A 791 -46.63 -0.86 -14.62
N THR A 792 -45.72 -1.83 -14.69
CA THR A 792 -45.18 -2.54 -13.52
C THR A 792 -44.39 -1.59 -12.63
N ALA A 793 -43.47 -0.81 -13.21
CA ALA A 793 -42.66 0.15 -12.47
C ALA A 793 -43.50 1.23 -11.77
N ILE A 794 -44.54 1.75 -12.44
CA ILE A 794 -45.50 2.71 -11.87
C ILE A 794 -46.27 2.07 -10.71
N LYS A 795 -46.76 0.85 -10.88
CA LYS A 795 -47.51 0.12 -9.85
C LYS A 795 -46.68 -0.10 -8.60
N GLU A 796 -45.44 -0.61 -8.71
CA GLU A 796 -44.55 -0.80 -7.56
C GLU A 796 -44.27 0.52 -6.82
N THR A 797 -44.05 1.60 -7.58
CA THR A 797 -43.81 2.94 -7.05
C THR A 797 -45.03 3.47 -6.28
N LEU A 798 -46.23 3.30 -6.84
CA LEU A 798 -47.50 3.66 -6.22
C LEU A 798 -47.75 2.87 -4.94
N GLU A 799 -47.55 1.55 -4.95
CA GLU A 799 -47.72 0.70 -3.77
C GLU A 799 -46.76 1.09 -2.65
N TRP A 800 -45.53 1.47 -2.99
CA TRP A 800 -44.60 2.04 -2.02
C TRP A 800 -45.10 3.38 -1.46
N HIS A 801 -45.57 4.29 -2.32
CA HIS A 801 -46.11 5.58 -1.91
C HIS A 801 -47.29 5.41 -0.95
N ARG A 802 -48.28 4.58 -1.31
CA ARG A 802 -49.45 4.25 -0.45
C ARG A 802 -49.04 3.72 0.92
N ARG A 803 -48.07 2.80 0.99
CA ARG A 803 -47.59 2.24 2.25
C ARG A 803 -46.88 3.25 3.16
N ASN A 804 -46.30 4.31 2.59
CA ASN A 804 -45.47 5.28 3.31
C ASN A 804 -46.12 6.66 3.46
N LYS A 805 -47.30 6.88 2.86
CA LYS A 805 -48.07 8.13 2.92
C LYS A 805 -48.46 8.56 4.34
N LEU A 806 -48.52 7.65 5.31
CA LEU A 806 -48.79 7.93 6.74
C LEU A 806 -47.51 8.22 7.56
N LYS A 807 -46.32 8.05 6.97
CA LYS A 807 -45.01 8.28 7.62
C LYS A 807 -44.27 9.51 7.09
N GLN A 808 -44.74 10.07 5.97
CA GLN A 808 -44.32 11.36 5.39
C GLN A 808 -45.30 12.44 5.84
#